data_AF-F9WZI0-F1
#
_entry.id   AF-F9WZI0-F1
#
_cell.length_a   1.000
_cell.length_b   1.000
_cell.length_c   1.000
_cell.angle_alpha   90.00
_cell.angle_beta   90.00
_cell.angle_gamma   90.00
#
_symmetry.space_group_name_H-M   'P 1'
#
loop_
_entity.id
_entity.type
_entity.pdbx_description
1 polymer ?
#
loop_
_entity_poly.entity_id
_entity_poly.type
_entity_poly.pdbx_seq_one_letter_code
_entity_poly.pdbx_strand_id
1 'polypeptide(L)'
;MPIDPEDVGKTLGLKQLYSGSEDIHGRYQWTTELPKDLEVPGEDADSAKWALILRRTKAYFDSQKTLELHSIVVQSPYLRELLGEILADYPGVTTTLKRLEFKGRFEPLIHRWSQLKTAITQLKVEQSKRSDPSPSDCARIEHAELLDNVLTKEFSDVLASINDMHDNGVVTYEHLWALLEPNSLIYTKHDSQDRAMHVKSCKYGKDPMTNADYLYVTANFVDFDGQRFGMNRLTLKIAEFEGTQPITALPAYPLQYHEDSEQLQKSLIERGGRVEDFASPSFCQYSGVGWTLDHNGNKVQMSVQGRVVIDAGGFNKFNPNLAVHVSPFKDSTTDAGNDPFLEEVEQQANYGAVIFSDNHDAGNMPIDGSLGNDVDVSDLPPLTDEQKMLLGPEIRGYALKEKMWLTFFVNAVSDISFSEGAFDSLILPDNLKDLVLSFTSSQNHNFDDVIRGKGKGIIFLLCGPPGVGKTLTAESVAERMQVPLYVMSSGDLGTDPSAVDHKLRNVLEMCTRWNAILLLDEADVFLEKRSLHELERNKLVTIFLRVMEYYEGIMFLTTNRVETFDQAFQSRIHIQLEYKDLDAASRLSVWNNFLTSHNAAQAAARLSPPPKAPTTAANEVRKLAELAINGREIKTLVKLAAIYAAYKKEALSKAHLATAVETQFLGNSRRESESARGALFA
;
A
#
# COMPACT_ATOMS: atom_id res chain seq x y z
N MET A 1 -56.46 -47.09 9.34
CA MET A 1 -56.20 -47.57 10.71
C MET A 1 -55.01 -46.78 11.24
N PRO A 2 -55.06 -46.23 12.46
CA PRO A 2 -53.87 -45.65 13.08
C PRO A 2 -52.82 -46.76 13.30
N ILE A 3 -51.57 -46.47 12.98
CA ILE A 3 -50.42 -47.34 13.27
C ILE A 3 -50.19 -47.32 14.78
N ASP A 4 -49.81 -48.46 15.36
CA ASP A 4 -49.39 -48.55 16.76
C ASP A 4 -48.16 -47.63 16.96
N PRO A 5 -48.16 -46.67 17.91
CA PRO A 5 -47.04 -45.78 18.14
C PRO A 5 -45.70 -46.49 18.31
N GLU A 6 -45.73 -47.74 18.81
CA GLU A 6 -44.52 -48.53 18.94
C GLU A 6 -43.92 -48.99 17.61
N ASP A 7 -44.67 -49.01 16.50
CA ASP A 7 -44.20 -49.51 15.19
C ASP A 7 -43.65 -48.41 14.26
N VAL A 8 -43.76 -47.14 14.65
CA VAL A 8 -43.26 -46.00 13.87
C VAL A 8 -41.73 -46.04 13.78
N GLY A 9 -41.19 -46.14 12.57
CA GLY A 9 -39.75 -46.11 12.30
C GLY A 9 -39.00 -47.44 12.48
N LYS A 10 -39.71 -48.56 12.74
CA LYS A 10 -39.08 -49.89 12.93
C LYS A 10 -38.85 -50.68 11.62
N THR A 11 -39.45 -50.27 10.50
CA THR A 11 -39.30 -50.98 9.22
C THR A 11 -38.02 -50.52 8.48
N LEU A 12 -37.12 -51.45 8.17
CA LEU A 12 -35.93 -51.17 7.35
C LEU A 12 -36.36 -51.00 5.88
N GLY A 13 -36.47 -49.77 5.42
CA GLY A 13 -36.80 -49.44 4.04
C GLY A 13 -36.91 -47.94 3.82
N LEU A 14 -36.77 -47.50 2.58
CA LEU A 14 -37.01 -46.11 2.18
C LEU A 14 -38.42 -46.02 1.60
N LYS A 15 -39.26 -45.12 2.15
CA LYS A 15 -40.54 -44.75 1.54
C LYS A 15 -40.44 -43.34 0.98
N GLN A 16 -40.52 -43.23 -0.35
CA GLN A 16 -40.55 -41.93 -1.03
C GLN A 16 -42.00 -41.44 -1.15
N LEU A 17 -42.20 -40.16 -0.85
CA LEU A 17 -43.43 -39.43 -1.09
C LEU A 17 -43.12 -38.31 -2.09
N TYR A 18 -44.05 -38.04 -2.99
CA TYR A 18 -43.93 -37.04 -4.04
C TYR A 18 -44.97 -35.94 -3.82
N SER A 19 -44.68 -34.72 -4.24
CA SER A 19 -45.66 -33.64 -4.21
C SER A 19 -46.71 -33.87 -5.30
N GLY A 20 -47.98 -33.89 -4.93
CA GLY A 20 -49.09 -33.76 -5.88
C GLY A 20 -49.17 -32.34 -6.47
N SER A 21 -50.10 -32.12 -7.39
CA SER A 21 -50.27 -30.82 -8.06
C SER A 21 -50.53 -29.70 -7.06
N GLU A 22 -49.81 -28.58 -7.23
CA GLU A 22 -49.98 -27.38 -6.41
C GLU A 22 -51.36 -26.75 -6.65
N ASP A 23 -52.03 -26.36 -5.57
CA ASP A 23 -53.22 -25.51 -5.67
C ASP A 23 -52.84 -24.07 -6.05
N ILE A 24 -53.82 -23.24 -6.38
CA ILE A 24 -53.62 -21.82 -6.75
C ILE A 24 -52.95 -20.96 -5.65
N HIS A 25 -52.72 -21.50 -4.44
CA HIS A 25 -52.01 -20.86 -3.34
C HIS A 25 -50.63 -21.51 -3.08
N GLY A 26 -50.14 -22.37 -3.98
CA GLY A 26 -48.85 -23.04 -3.87
C GLY A 26 -48.80 -24.16 -2.81
N ARG A 27 -49.96 -24.67 -2.37
CA ARG A 27 -50.02 -25.78 -1.40
C ARG A 27 -50.18 -27.10 -2.14
N TYR A 28 -49.47 -28.12 -1.70
CA TYR A 28 -49.51 -29.46 -2.28
C TYR A 28 -49.67 -30.53 -1.19
N GLN A 29 -50.12 -31.71 -1.59
CA GLN A 29 -50.21 -32.89 -0.72
C GLN A 29 -49.16 -33.92 -1.11
N TRP A 30 -48.62 -34.63 -0.13
CA TRP A 30 -47.65 -35.70 -0.36
C TRP A 30 -48.37 -37.00 -0.77
N THR A 31 -48.04 -37.54 -1.94
CA THR A 31 -48.58 -38.78 -2.50
C THR A 31 -47.52 -39.88 -2.53
N THR A 32 -47.93 -41.14 -2.42
CA THR A 32 -47.01 -42.28 -2.57
C THR A 32 -46.73 -42.64 -4.02
N GLU A 33 -47.53 -42.13 -4.95
CA GLU A 33 -47.40 -42.36 -6.40
C GLU A 33 -46.69 -41.18 -7.05
N LEU A 34 -45.83 -41.48 -8.03
CA LEU A 34 -45.11 -40.49 -8.83
C LEU A 34 -46.14 -39.69 -9.66
N PRO A 35 -46.07 -38.35 -9.68
CA PRO A 35 -47.00 -37.51 -10.46
C PRO A 35 -47.01 -37.90 -11.94
N LYS A 36 -48.21 -37.99 -12.53
CA LYS A 36 -48.43 -38.51 -13.91
C LYS A 36 -48.11 -37.50 -15.01
N ASP A 37 -47.90 -36.25 -14.62
CA ASP A 37 -47.53 -35.09 -15.43
C ASP A 37 -46.02 -34.98 -15.66
N LEU A 38 -45.22 -35.87 -15.07
CA LEU A 38 -43.78 -35.93 -15.30
C LEU A 38 -43.49 -36.72 -16.58
N GLU A 39 -42.96 -36.02 -17.58
CA GLU A 39 -42.36 -36.66 -18.75
C GLU A 39 -41.07 -37.40 -18.37
N VAL A 40 -40.71 -38.43 -19.14
CA VAL A 40 -39.44 -39.15 -18.93
C VAL A 40 -38.29 -38.16 -19.15
N PRO A 41 -37.28 -38.09 -18.25
CA PRO A 41 -36.13 -37.22 -18.44
C PRO A 41 -35.47 -37.48 -19.80
N GLY A 42 -35.37 -36.45 -20.64
CA GLY A 42 -34.79 -36.57 -21.98
C GLY A 42 -33.27 -36.85 -22.01
N GLU A 43 -32.61 -36.83 -20.85
CA GLU A 43 -31.23 -37.29 -20.70
C GLU A 43 -31.19 -38.74 -20.23
N ASP A 44 -31.44 -39.65 -21.17
CA ASP A 44 -31.45 -41.10 -20.98
C ASP A 44 -30.23 -41.79 -21.62
N ALA A 45 -30.20 -43.13 -21.57
CA ALA A 45 -29.13 -43.94 -22.16
C ALA A 45 -29.00 -43.78 -23.69
N ASP A 46 -30.02 -43.25 -24.38
CA ASP A 46 -29.97 -42.99 -25.81
C ASP A 46 -29.34 -41.61 -26.09
N SER A 47 -29.73 -40.59 -25.33
CA SER A 47 -29.12 -39.26 -25.38
C SER A 47 -27.62 -39.27 -25.05
N ALA A 48 -27.17 -40.21 -24.21
CA ALA A 48 -25.77 -40.37 -23.80
C ALA A 48 -24.81 -40.86 -24.90
N LYS A 49 -25.34 -41.27 -26.06
CA LYS A 49 -24.55 -41.74 -27.21
C LYS A 49 -24.05 -40.58 -28.09
N TRP A 50 -24.63 -39.39 -27.95
CA TRP A 50 -24.34 -38.25 -28.80
C TRP A 50 -23.11 -37.49 -28.32
N ALA A 51 -22.32 -36.94 -29.25
CA ALA A 51 -21.12 -36.17 -28.88
C ALA A 51 -21.46 -34.87 -28.13
N LEU A 52 -22.60 -34.25 -28.45
CA LEU A 52 -23.10 -32.99 -27.91
C LEU A 52 -24.59 -33.10 -27.60
N ILE A 53 -25.03 -32.53 -26.48
CA ILE A 53 -26.45 -32.30 -26.18
C ILE A 53 -26.70 -30.79 -26.14
N LEU A 54 -27.63 -30.31 -26.96
CA LEU A 54 -28.05 -28.92 -26.99
C LEU A 54 -29.41 -28.78 -26.32
N ARG A 55 -29.48 -27.98 -25.25
CA ARG A 55 -30.75 -27.66 -24.59
C ARG A 55 -31.24 -26.31 -25.10
N ARG A 56 -32.50 -26.23 -25.51
CA ARG A 56 -33.13 -24.99 -25.97
C ARG A 56 -34.29 -24.59 -25.07
N THR A 57 -34.44 -23.30 -24.83
CA THR A 57 -35.57 -22.71 -24.11
C THR A 57 -36.40 -21.85 -25.04
N LYS A 58 -37.64 -21.56 -24.65
CA LYS A 58 -38.49 -20.62 -25.40
C LYS A 58 -37.89 -19.23 -25.25
N ALA A 59 -37.60 -18.57 -26.36
CA ALA A 59 -37.18 -17.18 -26.35
C ALA A 59 -38.42 -16.32 -26.04
N TYR A 60 -38.42 -15.63 -24.89
CA TYR A 60 -39.53 -14.76 -24.49
C TYR A 60 -39.32 -13.30 -24.91
N PHE A 61 -38.06 -12.90 -25.16
CA PHE A 61 -37.66 -11.51 -25.37
C PHE A 61 -37.01 -11.24 -26.74
N ASP A 62 -36.79 -12.28 -27.55
CA ASP A 62 -36.28 -12.15 -28.92
C ASP A 62 -37.42 -12.37 -29.92
N SER A 63 -37.73 -11.35 -30.72
CA SER A 63 -38.79 -11.42 -31.74
C SER A 63 -38.39 -12.22 -32.98
N GLN A 64 -37.10 -12.52 -33.16
CA GLN A 64 -36.57 -13.22 -34.32
C GLN A 64 -36.39 -14.73 -34.09
N LYS A 65 -36.33 -15.17 -32.84
CA LYS A 65 -36.12 -16.58 -32.47
C LYS A 65 -37.31 -17.12 -31.70
N THR A 66 -37.74 -18.34 -32.04
CA THR A 66 -38.75 -19.08 -31.25
C THR A 66 -38.11 -19.89 -30.14
N LEU A 67 -36.85 -20.28 -30.32
CA LEU A 67 -36.05 -21.06 -29.38
C LEU A 67 -34.65 -20.45 -29.27
N GLU A 68 -34.18 -20.26 -28.05
CA GLU A 68 -32.83 -19.84 -27.73
C GLU A 68 -32.02 -21.02 -27.20
N LEU A 69 -30.69 -20.98 -27.37
CA LEU A 69 -29.81 -22.00 -26.82
C LEU A 69 -29.59 -21.73 -25.33
N HIS A 70 -30.03 -22.65 -24.48
CA HIS A 70 -29.90 -22.55 -23.03
C HIS A 70 -28.57 -23.11 -22.53
N SER A 71 -28.17 -24.30 -23.01
CA SER A 71 -26.90 -24.92 -22.64
C SER A 71 -26.37 -25.92 -23.66
N ILE A 72 -25.05 -26.11 -23.64
CA ILE A 72 -24.31 -27.08 -24.44
C ILE A 72 -23.63 -28.06 -23.48
N VAL A 73 -24.01 -29.33 -23.52
CA VAL A 73 -23.34 -30.40 -22.77
C VAL A 73 -22.39 -31.15 -23.73
N VAL A 74 -21.11 -31.17 -23.39
CA VAL A 74 -20.07 -31.87 -24.15
C VAL A 74 -19.86 -33.25 -23.53
N GLN A 75 -20.24 -34.30 -24.28
CA GLN A 75 -20.10 -35.69 -23.85
C GLN A 75 -18.91 -36.40 -24.52
N SER A 76 -18.46 -35.92 -25.68
CA SER A 76 -17.34 -36.55 -26.38
C SER A 76 -16.01 -36.41 -25.61
N PRO A 77 -15.31 -37.53 -25.33
CA PRO A 77 -14.02 -37.48 -24.64
C PRO A 77 -12.95 -36.76 -25.47
N TYR A 78 -12.93 -36.96 -26.80
CA TYR A 78 -11.99 -36.30 -27.72
C TYR A 78 -12.17 -34.79 -27.74
N LEU A 79 -13.43 -34.33 -27.71
CA LEU A 79 -13.73 -32.91 -27.72
C LEU A 79 -13.39 -32.25 -26.37
N ARG A 80 -13.57 -32.96 -25.24
CA ARG A 80 -13.13 -32.47 -23.93
C ARG A 80 -11.61 -32.33 -23.84
N GLU A 81 -10.87 -33.27 -24.42
CA GLU A 81 -9.40 -33.20 -24.48
C GLU A 81 -8.94 -31.99 -25.29
N LEU A 82 -9.49 -31.81 -26.50
CA LEU A 82 -9.22 -30.65 -27.34
C LEU A 82 -9.61 -29.32 -26.66
N LEU A 83 -10.79 -29.27 -26.04
CA LEU A 83 -11.20 -28.09 -25.27
C LEU A 83 -10.34 -27.87 -24.03
N GLY A 84 -9.73 -28.92 -23.47
CA GLY A 84 -8.78 -28.80 -22.37
C GLY A 84 -7.49 -28.10 -22.79
N GLU A 85 -7.04 -28.31 -24.02
CA GLU A 85 -5.90 -27.58 -24.60
C GLU A 85 -6.28 -26.13 -24.92
N ILE A 86 -7.44 -25.89 -25.53
CA ILE A 86 -7.88 -24.55 -25.98
C ILE A 86 -8.30 -23.64 -24.82
N LEU A 87 -9.03 -24.20 -23.85
CA LEU A 87 -9.52 -23.47 -22.67
C LEU A 87 -8.57 -23.63 -21.48
N ALA A 88 -7.31 -23.99 -21.73
CA ALA A 88 -6.28 -23.98 -20.71
C ALA A 88 -6.22 -22.59 -20.05
N ASP A 89 -6.12 -22.58 -18.71
CA ASP A 89 -6.09 -21.37 -17.88
C ASP A 89 -7.32 -20.45 -17.96
N TYR A 90 -8.43 -20.89 -18.59
CA TYR A 90 -9.69 -20.13 -18.57
C TYR A 90 -10.40 -20.31 -17.22
N PRO A 91 -10.72 -19.22 -16.50
CA PRO A 91 -11.29 -19.30 -15.16
C PRO A 91 -12.69 -19.94 -15.16
N GLY A 92 -12.92 -20.87 -14.23
CA GLY A 92 -14.21 -21.51 -14.03
C GLY A 92 -14.56 -22.61 -15.04
N VAL A 93 -13.61 -23.06 -15.86
CA VAL A 93 -13.82 -24.18 -16.80
C VAL A 93 -12.91 -25.35 -16.45
N THR A 94 -13.52 -26.50 -16.12
CA THR A 94 -12.81 -27.75 -15.85
C THR A 94 -13.24 -28.81 -16.85
N THR A 95 -12.45 -29.02 -17.89
CA THR A 95 -12.80 -29.92 -19.01
C THR A 95 -12.66 -31.41 -18.69
N THR A 96 -11.98 -31.75 -17.59
CA THR A 96 -11.82 -33.13 -17.10
C THR A 96 -13.11 -33.70 -16.50
N LEU A 97 -14.07 -32.84 -16.14
CA LEU A 97 -15.36 -33.24 -15.56
C LEU A 97 -16.09 -34.23 -16.45
N LYS A 98 -16.66 -35.27 -15.83
CA LYS A 98 -17.50 -36.28 -16.53
C LYS A 98 -18.67 -35.65 -17.29
N ARG A 99 -19.17 -34.52 -16.79
CA ARG A 99 -20.21 -33.71 -17.41
C ARG A 99 -19.70 -32.28 -17.56
N LEU A 100 -19.30 -31.93 -18.78
CA LEU A 100 -18.92 -30.55 -19.13
C LEU A 100 -20.14 -29.85 -19.72
N GLU A 101 -20.65 -28.82 -19.05
CA GLU A 101 -21.82 -28.05 -19.50
C GLU A 101 -21.50 -26.55 -19.53
N PHE A 102 -21.71 -25.92 -20.69
CA PHE A 102 -21.63 -24.48 -20.86
C PHE A 102 -23.04 -23.88 -20.84
N LYS A 103 -23.21 -22.75 -20.15
CA LYS A 103 -24.49 -22.03 -19.99
C LYS A 103 -24.29 -20.53 -20.18
N GLY A 104 -25.40 -19.80 -20.33
CA GLY A 104 -25.41 -18.34 -20.36
C GLY A 104 -24.93 -17.80 -21.70
N ARG A 105 -23.96 -16.86 -21.68
CA ARG A 105 -23.44 -16.23 -22.90
C ARG A 105 -22.39 -17.05 -23.63
N PHE A 106 -22.01 -18.23 -23.12
CA PHE A 106 -20.99 -19.10 -23.71
C PHE A 106 -19.62 -18.43 -23.90
N GLU A 107 -19.29 -17.50 -22.99
CA GLU A 107 -18.08 -16.67 -23.04
C GLU A 107 -16.79 -17.46 -23.33
N PRO A 108 -16.51 -18.59 -22.66
CA PRO A 108 -15.27 -19.34 -22.89
C PRO A 108 -15.15 -19.84 -24.34
N LEU A 109 -16.27 -20.30 -24.91
CA LEU A 109 -16.30 -20.81 -26.28
C LEU A 109 -16.17 -19.69 -27.30
N ILE A 110 -16.70 -18.50 -27.00
CA ILE A 110 -16.65 -17.35 -27.91
C ILE A 110 -15.26 -16.69 -27.90
N HIS A 111 -14.68 -16.42 -26.73
CA HIS A 111 -13.33 -15.83 -26.60
C HIS A 111 -12.25 -16.69 -27.27
N ARG A 112 -12.39 -18.02 -27.19
CA ARG A 112 -11.39 -18.98 -27.69
C ARG A 112 -11.82 -19.61 -29.03
N TRP A 113 -12.82 -19.05 -29.70
CA TRP A 113 -13.36 -19.61 -30.94
C TRP A 113 -12.36 -19.56 -32.10
N SER A 114 -11.60 -18.48 -32.22
CA SER A 114 -10.52 -18.36 -33.23
C SER A 114 -9.46 -19.45 -33.06
N GLN A 115 -9.13 -19.78 -31.81
CA GLN A 115 -8.17 -20.83 -31.45
C GLN A 115 -8.75 -22.22 -31.73
N LEU A 116 -10.04 -22.44 -31.47
CA LEU A 116 -10.75 -23.65 -31.87
C LEU A 116 -10.69 -23.87 -33.39
N LYS A 117 -10.99 -22.85 -34.20
CA LYS A 117 -10.90 -22.94 -35.67
C LYS A 117 -9.47 -23.23 -36.15
N THR A 118 -8.49 -22.61 -35.51
CA THR A 118 -7.07 -22.84 -35.81
C THR A 118 -6.66 -24.27 -35.47
N ALA A 119 -7.06 -24.77 -34.30
CA ALA A 119 -6.79 -26.14 -33.87
C ALA A 119 -7.44 -27.17 -34.80
N ILE A 120 -8.70 -26.98 -35.21
CA ILE A 120 -9.38 -27.82 -36.20
C ILE A 120 -8.59 -27.85 -37.52
N THR A 121 -8.12 -26.69 -37.98
CA THR A 121 -7.34 -26.58 -39.22
C THR A 121 -6.00 -27.31 -39.11
N GLN A 122 -5.30 -27.17 -37.98
CA GLN A 122 -4.04 -27.86 -37.71
C GLN A 122 -4.22 -29.39 -37.69
N LEU A 123 -5.25 -29.89 -36.99
CA LEU A 123 -5.56 -31.31 -36.93
C LEU A 123 -5.84 -31.91 -38.32
N LYS A 124 -6.56 -31.17 -39.19
CA LYS A 124 -6.78 -31.59 -40.59
C LYS A 124 -5.49 -31.67 -41.39
N VAL A 125 -4.60 -30.69 -41.22
CA VAL A 125 -3.30 -30.68 -41.90
C VAL A 125 -2.44 -31.86 -41.42
N GLU A 126 -2.43 -32.15 -40.13
CA GLU A 126 -1.70 -33.29 -39.57
C GLU A 126 -2.25 -34.63 -40.03
N GLN A 127 -3.58 -34.76 -40.10
CA GLN A 127 -4.26 -35.93 -40.64
C GLN A 127 -3.87 -36.17 -42.11
N SER A 128 -3.82 -35.12 -42.93
CA SER A 128 -3.46 -35.23 -44.36
C SER A 128 -2.00 -35.66 -44.60
N LYS A 129 -1.12 -35.49 -43.60
CA LYS A 129 0.30 -35.90 -43.66
C LYS A 129 0.52 -37.36 -43.24
N ARG A 130 -0.45 -38.01 -42.59
CA ARG A 130 -0.35 -39.42 -42.16
C ARG A 130 -0.93 -40.34 -43.24
N SER A 131 -0.17 -41.36 -43.62
CA SER A 131 -0.58 -42.34 -44.65
C SER A 131 -1.75 -43.23 -44.23
N ASP A 132 -2.01 -43.34 -42.92
CA ASP A 132 -3.11 -44.11 -42.34
C ASP A 132 -3.62 -43.38 -41.07
N PRO A 133 -4.70 -42.57 -41.16
CA PRO A 133 -5.20 -41.79 -40.03
C PRO A 133 -5.90 -42.69 -39.01
N SER A 134 -5.61 -42.50 -37.72
CA SER A 134 -6.27 -43.29 -36.68
C SER A 134 -7.78 -42.95 -36.63
N PRO A 135 -8.67 -43.94 -36.41
CA PRO A 135 -10.11 -43.68 -36.30
C PRO A 135 -10.47 -42.65 -35.21
N SER A 136 -9.66 -42.57 -34.16
CA SER A 136 -9.79 -41.58 -33.08
C SER A 136 -9.46 -40.15 -33.53
N ASP A 137 -8.46 -39.97 -34.41
CA ASP A 137 -8.11 -38.65 -34.93
C ASP A 137 -9.22 -38.11 -35.86
N CYS A 138 -9.80 -38.99 -36.68
CA CYS A 138 -10.96 -38.65 -37.52
C CYS A 138 -12.15 -38.20 -36.66
N ALA A 139 -12.50 -38.98 -35.62
CA ALA A 139 -13.60 -38.66 -34.72
C ALA A 139 -13.36 -37.36 -33.93
N ARG A 140 -12.10 -37.06 -33.54
CA ARG A 140 -11.72 -35.80 -32.87
C ARG A 140 -12.01 -34.60 -33.76
N ILE A 141 -11.67 -34.67 -35.05
CA ILE A 141 -11.93 -33.60 -36.03
C ILE A 141 -13.43 -33.45 -36.28
N GLU A 142 -14.15 -34.54 -36.57
CA GLU A 142 -15.59 -34.52 -36.86
C GLU A 142 -16.40 -33.94 -35.70
N HIS A 143 -16.08 -34.31 -34.46
CA HIS A 143 -16.75 -33.77 -33.28
C HIS A 143 -16.43 -32.29 -33.03
N ALA A 144 -15.20 -31.85 -33.33
CA ALA A 144 -14.81 -30.46 -33.22
C ALA A 144 -15.49 -29.59 -34.30
N GLU A 145 -15.60 -30.09 -35.53
CA GLU A 145 -16.39 -29.46 -36.60
C GLU A 145 -17.87 -29.38 -36.24
N LEU A 146 -18.42 -30.40 -35.60
CA LEU A 146 -19.80 -30.36 -35.12
C LEU A 146 -20.02 -29.21 -34.13
N LEU A 147 -19.09 -29.00 -33.19
CA LEU A 147 -19.15 -27.88 -32.26
C LEU A 147 -19.01 -26.53 -33.00
N ASP A 148 -18.04 -26.39 -33.91
CA ASP A 148 -17.83 -25.18 -34.71
C ASP A 148 -19.05 -24.83 -35.57
N ASN A 149 -19.73 -25.83 -36.14
CA ASN A 149 -20.97 -25.64 -36.90
C ASN A 149 -22.11 -25.13 -36.02
N VAL A 150 -22.25 -25.66 -34.80
CA VAL A 150 -23.25 -25.19 -33.82
C VAL A 150 -22.94 -23.74 -33.44
N LEU A 151 -21.70 -23.42 -33.10
CA LEU A 151 -21.29 -22.06 -32.76
C LEU A 151 -21.51 -21.10 -33.93
N THR A 152 -21.15 -21.50 -35.15
CA THR A 152 -21.33 -20.69 -36.37
C THR A 152 -22.79 -20.38 -36.62
N LYS A 153 -23.69 -21.35 -36.43
CA LYS A 153 -25.12 -21.15 -36.63
C LYS A 153 -25.75 -20.20 -35.59
N GLU A 154 -25.28 -20.24 -34.35
CA GLU A 154 -25.92 -19.51 -33.25
C GLU A 154 -25.30 -18.13 -32.97
N PHE A 155 -23.99 -17.97 -33.20
CA PHE A 155 -23.21 -16.82 -32.73
C PHE A 155 -22.42 -16.08 -33.83
N SER A 156 -22.53 -16.47 -35.10
CA SER A 156 -21.82 -15.78 -36.19
C SER A 156 -22.20 -14.30 -36.31
N ASP A 157 -23.49 -13.98 -36.23
CA ASP A 157 -23.98 -12.59 -36.28
C ASP A 157 -23.47 -11.77 -35.09
N VAL A 158 -23.44 -12.38 -33.90
CA VAL A 158 -22.94 -11.75 -32.67
C VAL A 158 -21.45 -11.45 -32.79
N LEU A 159 -20.65 -12.42 -33.25
CA LEU A 159 -19.23 -12.21 -33.51
C LEU A 159 -18.98 -11.17 -34.61
N ALA A 160 -19.77 -11.17 -35.68
CA ALA A 160 -19.64 -10.18 -36.74
C ALA A 160 -19.88 -8.76 -36.21
N SER A 161 -20.91 -8.59 -35.37
CA SER A 161 -21.20 -7.32 -34.68
C SER A 161 -20.06 -6.91 -33.73
N ILE A 162 -19.54 -7.85 -32.94
CA ILE A 162 -18.41 -7.62 -32.04
C ILE A 162 -17.18 -7.16 -32.84
N ASN A 163 -16.80 -7.90 -33.89
CA ASN A 163 -15.63 -7.57 -34.70
C ASN A 163 -15.79 -6.23 -35.42
N ASP A 164 -16.97 -5.92 -35.97
CA ASP A 164 -17.25 -4.62 -36.58
C ASP A 164 -17.08 -3.47 -35.57
N MET A 165 -17.54 -3.67 -34.33
CA MET A 165 -17.33 -2.70 -33.24
C MET A 165 -15.84 -2.52 -32.91
N HIS A 166 -15.08 -3.61 -32.79
CA HIS A 166 -13.63 -3.55 -32.53
C HIS A 166 -12.85 -2.85 -33.64
N ASP A 167 -13.18 -3.13 -34.91
CA ASP A 167 -12.54 -2.52 -36.08
C ASP A 167 -12.80 -1.01 -36.15
N ASN A 168 -13.97 -0.56 -35.67
CA ASN A 168 -14.31 0.85 -35.54
C ASN A 168 -13.89 1.48 -34.21
N GLY A 169 -13.26 0.72 -33.30
CA GLY A 169 -12.78 1.21 -32.00
C GLY A 169 -13.89 1.59 -31.00
N VAL A 170 -15.09 1.05 -31.17
CA VAL A 170 -16.26 1.33 -30.31
C VAL A 170 -16.78 0.05 -29.67
N VAL A 171 -17.63 0.17 -28.64
CA VAL A 171 -18.28 -0.98 -28.00
C VAL A 171 -19.61 -0.56 -27.35
N THR A 172 -20.57 -1.48 -27.26
CA THR A 172 -21.82 -1.31 -26.49
C THR A 172 -21.70 -1.97 -25.12
N TYR A 173 -22.46 -1.50 -24.13
CA TYR A 173 -22.45 -2.07 -22.77
C TYR A 173 -22.67 -3.60 -22.73
N GLU A 174 -23.59 -4.14 -23.53
CA GLU A 174 -23.90 -5.58 -23.58
C GLU A 174 -22.73 -6.47 -24.04
N HIS A 175 -21.78 -5.88 -24.79
CA HIS A 175 -20.67 -6.60 -25.43
C HIS A 175 -19.32 -6.35 -24.74
N LEU A 176 -19.29 -5.62 -23.61
CA LEU A 176 -18.04 -5.34 -22.87
C LEU A 176 -17.31 -6.61 -22.40
N TRP A 177 -18.06 -7.69 -22.14
CA TRP A 177 -17.49 -8.98 -21.74
C TRP A 177 -16.66 -9.61 -22.87
N ALA A 178 -16.95 -9.30 -24.13
CA ALA A 178 -16.19 -9.79 -25.28
C ALA A 178 -14.85 -9.05 -25.44
N LEU A 179 -14.83 -7.76 -25.06
CA LEU A 179 -13.62 -6.94 -25.05
C LEU A 179 -12.66 -7.30 -23.91
N LEU A 180 -13.21 -7.62 -22.72
CA LEU A 180 -12.46 -7.87 -21.49
C LEU A 180 -12.32 -9.37 -21.23
N GLU A 181 -11.55 -10.05 -22.08
CA GLU A 181 -11.29 -11.49 -21.94
C GLU A 181 -10.44 -11.80 -20.71
N PRO A 182 -10.63 -12.97 -20.05
CA PRO A 182 -9.73 -13.41 -19.00
C PRO A 182 -8.27 -13.50 -19.45
N ASN A 183 -7.37 -13.13 -18.54
CA ASN A 183 -5.93 -12.96 -18.71
C ASN A 183 -5.52 -11.88 -19.72
N SER A 184 -6.45 -11.12 -20.31
CA SER A 184 -6.09 -9.97 -21.14
C SER A 184 -5.50 -8.83 -20.30
N LEU A 185 -4.51 -8.14 -20.88
CA LEU A 185 -3.87 -6.99 -20.25
C LEU A 185 -4.71 -5.73 -20.50
N ILE A 186 -5.18 -5.12 -19.42
CA ILE A 186 -5.99 -3.92 -19.45
C ILE A 186 -5.26 -2.72 -18.86
N TYR A 187 -5.58 -1.55 -19.38
CA TYR A 187 -5.25 -0.26 -18.81
C TYR A 187 -6.43 0.26 -17.98
N THR A 188 -6.13 0.86 -16.85
CA THR A 188 -7.09 1.60 -16.04
C THR A 188 -6.41 2.79 -15.37
N LYS A 189 -7.20 3.83 -15.09
CA LYS A 189 -6.76 4.99 -14.32
C LYS A 189 -7.40 4.97 -12.94
N HIS A 190 -6.73 4.32 -11.98
CA HIS A 190 -7.19 4.20 -10.61
C HIS A 190 -6.51 5.25 -9.72
N ASP A 191 -7.28 6.01 -8.94
CA ASP A 191 -6.78 7.14 -8.14
C ASP A 191 -5.96 8.16 -8.95
N SER A 192 -6.35 8.40 -10.20
CA SER A 192 -5.60 9.24 -11.15
C SER A 192 -4.20 8.71 -11.49
N GLN A 193 -3.86 7.48 -11.12
CA GLN A 193 -2.62 6.80 -11.48
C GLN A 193 -2.88 5.77 -12.57
N ASP A 194 -2.00 5.76 -13.57
CA ASP A 194 -2.05 4.82 -14.67
C ASP A 194 -1.64 3.42 -14.18
N ARG A 195 -2.42 2.39 -14.49
CA ARG A 195 -2.15 1.01 -14.07
C ARG A 195 -2.41 0.04 -15.21
N ALA A 196 -1.58 -1.01 -15.28
CA ALA A 196 -1.84 -2.19 -16.09
C ALA A 196 -2.21 -3.37 -15.18
N MET A 197 -3.18 -4.18 -15.60
CA MET A 197 -3.69 -5.31 -14.82
C MET A 197 -4.12 -6.46 -15.75
N HIS A 198 -4.12 -7.70 -15.26
CA HIS A 198 -4.72 -8.82 -16.00
C HIS A 198 -6.15 -9.05 -15.56
N VAL A 199 -7.08 -9.11 -16.50
CA VAL A 199 -8.48 -9.45 -16.19
C VAL A 199 -8.54 -10.86 -15.61
N LYS A 200 -9.14 -11.02 -14.43
CA LYS A 200 -9.46 -12.34 -13.87
C LYS A 200 -10.85 -12.77 -14.30
N SER A 201 -11.85 -11.90 -14.17
CA SER A 201 -13.23 -12.19 -14.56
C SER A 201 -14.07 -10.93 -14.66
N CYS A 202 -15.17 -11.02 -15.40
CA CYS A 202 -16.14 -9.95 -15.60
C CYS A 202 -17.54 -10.46 -15.22
N LYS A 203 -18.31 -9.67 -14.48
CA LYS A 203 -19.69 -10.02 -14.09
C LYS A 203 -20.60 -8.80 -14.15
N TYR A 204 -21.72 -8.90 -14.86
CA TYR A 204 -22.78 -7.90 -14.79
C TYR A 204 -23.55 -8.06 -13.49
N GLY A 205 -23.82 -6.94 -12.83
CA GLY A 205 -24.56 -6.93 -11.58
C GLY A 205 -25.13 -5.56 -11.26
N LYS A 206 -25.97 -5.52 -10.22
CA LYS A 206 -26.54 -4.28 -9.70
C LYS A 206 -25.84 -3.88 -8.42
N ASP A 207 -25.57 -2.59 -8.30
CA ASP A 207 -25.03 -2.04 -7.07
C ASP A 207 -26.08 -2.12 -5.95
N PRO A 208 -25.78 -2.74 -4.79
CA PRO A 208 -26.78 -2.96 -3.73
C PRO A 208 -27.35 -1.67 -3.14
N MET A 209 -26.63 -0.56 -3.20
CA MET A 209 -27.05 0.72 -2.62
C MET A 209 -27.83 1.57 -3.61
N THR A 210 -27.37 1.63 -4.87
CA THR A 210 -27.94 2.51 -5.89
C THR A 210 -28.88 1.80 -6.86
N ASN A 211 -28.86 0.46 -6.89
CA ASN A 211 -29.59 -0.41 -7.82
C ASN A 211 -29.30 -0.12 -9.31
N ALA A 212 -28.19 0.58 -9.59
CA ALA A 212 -27.70 0.85 -10.93
C ALA A 212 -26.94 -0.36 -11.47
N ASP A 213 -27.02 -0.58 -12.78
CA ASP A 213 -26.36 -1.67 -13.49
C ASP A 213 -24.88 -1.32 -13.76
N TYR A 214 -24.00 -2.25 -13.39
CA TYR A 214 -22.56 -2.15 -13.59
C TYR A 214 -21.98 -3.46 -14.13
N LEU A 215 -20.92 -3.32 -14.92
CA LEU A 215 -19.99 -4.41 -15.17
C LEU A 215 -18.87 -4.34 -14.12
N TYR A 216 -18.77 -5.38 -13.30
CA TYR A 216 -17.68 -5.58 -12.36
C TYR A 216 -16.56 -6.34 -13.04
N VAL A 217 -15.39 -5.73 -13.14
CA VAL A 217 -14.18 -6.29 -13.74
C VAL A 217 -13.19 -6.56 -12.61
N THR A 218 -13.04 -7.82 -12.22
CA THR A 218 -12.02 -8.21 -11.26
C THR A 218 -10.72 -8.45 -12.01
N ALA A 219 -9.66 -7.72 -11.66
CA ALA A 219 -8.37 -7.83 -12.30
C ALA A 219 -7.24 -8.05 -11.27
N ASN A 220 -6.24 -8.81 -11.66
CA ASN A 220 -5.05 -9.10 -10.86
C ASN A 220 -3.95 -8.07 -11.17
N PHE A 221 -3.23 -7.64 -10.14
CA PHE A 221 -2.05 -6.79 -10.22
C PHE A 221 -0.99 -7.30 -9.26
N VAL A 222 0.26 -6.85 -9.43
CA VAL A 222 1.35 -7.22 -8.54
C VAL A 222 1.46 -6.21 -7.40
N ASP A 223 1.62 -6.72 -6.18
CA ASP A 223 1.80 -5.92 -4.98
C ASP A 223 2.87 -6.54 -4.06
N PHE A 224 3.29 -5.79 -3.05
CA PHE A 224 4.26 -6.21 -2.04
C PHE A 224 3.63 -6.21 -0.65
N ASP A 225 3.65 -7.36 0.03
CA ASP A 225 3.10 -7.53 1.38
C ASP A 225 4.10 -7.25 2.51
N GLY A 226 5.29 -6.72 2.18
CA GLY A 226 6.36 -6.51 3.16
C GLY A 226 7.31 -7.70 3.33
N GLN A 227 7.00 -8.85 2.73
CA GLN A 227 7.88 -10.03 2.75
C GLN A 227 8.11 -10.61 1.37
N ARG A 228 7.11 -10.58 0.48
CA ARG A 228 7.20 -11.13 -0.88
C ARG A 228 6.38 -10.31 -1.85
N PHE A 229 6.75 -10.40 -3.13
CA PHE A 229 5.90 -9.97 -4.22
C PHE A 229 4.90 -11.05 -4.58
N GLY A 230 3.70 -10.64 -4.95
CA GLY A 230 2.65 -11.57 -5.36
C GLY A 230 1.46 -10.89 -6.01
N MET A 231 0.47 -11.70 -6.35
CA MET A 231 -0.75 -11.24 -6.99
C MET A 231 -1.77 -10.77 -5.96
N ASN A 232 -2.30 -9.58 -6.19
CA ASN A 232 -3.43 -9.00 -5.49
C ASN A 232 -4.55 -8.69 -6.50
N ARG A 233 -5.76 -8.38 -6.02
CA ARG A 233 -6.95 -8.19 -6.87
C ARG A 233 -7.60 -6.86 -6.61
N LEU A 234 -8.13 -6.27 -7.67
CA LEU A 234 -8.95 -5.06 -7.60
C LEU A 234 -10.19 -5.26 -8.48
N THR A 235 -11.34 -4.82 -7.99
CA THR A 235 -12.58 -4.85 -8.77
C THR A 235 -12.91 -3.45 -9.25
N LEU A 236 -12.91 -3.27 -10.56
CA LEU A 236 -13.27 -2.03 -11.26
C LEU A 236 -14.76 -2.08 -11.62
N LYS A 237 -15.43 -0.93 -11.59
CA LYS A 237 -16.85 -0.79 -11.95
C LYS A 237 -16.97 0.04 -13.24
N ILE A 238 -17.64 -0.50 -14.26
CA ILE A 238 -18.01 0.22 -15.49
C ILE A 238 -19.52 0.43 -15.48
N ALA A 239 -19.96 1.69 -15.47
CA ALA A 239 -21.38 2.04 -15.46
C ALA A 239 -22.06 1.68 -16.78
N GLU A 240 -23.34 1.32 -16.71
CA GLU A 240 -24.18 1.18 -17.90
C GLU A 240 -24.21 2.48 -18.72
N PHE A 241 -24.17 2.33 -20.04
CA PHE A 241 -24.31 3.42 -20.99
C PHE A 241 -25.15 2.99 -22.20
N GLU A 242 -25.85 3.94 -22.79
CA GLU A 242 -26.69 3.70 -23.97
C GLU A 242 -25.89 3.89 -25.27
N GLY A 243 -26.14 3.01 -26.25
CA GLY A 243 -25.50 3.07 -27.56
C GLY A 243 -24.04 2.60 -27.55
N THR A 244 -23.26 3.13 -28.49
CA THR A 244 -21.84 2.81 -28.66
C THR A 244 -20.96 3.87 -28.02
N GLN A 245 -19.93 3.45 -27.29
CA GLN A 245 -18.87 4.34 -26.79
C GLN A 245 -17.51 3.98 -27.36
N PRO A 246 -16.59 4.95 -27.52
CA PRO A 246 -15.19 4.66 -27.84
C PRO A 246 -14.56 3.78 -26.75
N ILE A 247 -13.79 2.77 -27.15
CA ILE A 247 -13.12 1.85 -26.21
C ILE A 247 -12.21 2.61 -25.23
N THR A 248 -11.51 3.65 -25.72
CA THR A 248 -10.60 4.49 -24.93
C THR A 248 -11.30 5.41 -23.92
N ALA A 249 -12.62 5.60 -24.05
CA ALA A 249 -13.41 6.39 -23.11
C ALA A 249 -13.85 5.59 -21.87
N LEU A 250 -13.67 4.25 -21.90
CA LEU A 250 -14.02 3.38 -20.79
C LEU A 250 -13.06 3.58 -19.60
N PRO A 251 -13.53 3.41 -18.35
CA PRO A 251 -12.66 3.45 -17.16
C PRO A 251 -11.56 2.37 -17.15
N ALA A 252 -11.80 1.26 -17.85
CA ALA A 252 -10.84 0.18 -18.04
C ALA A 252 -11.05 -0.45 -19.42
N TYR A 253 -9.95 -0.65 -20.16
CA TYR A 253 -9.99 -1.22 -21.51
C TYR A 253 -8.68 -1.93 -21.87
N PRO A 254 -8.65 -2.82 -22.86
CA PRO A 254 -7.43 -3.53 -23.25
C PRO A 254 -6.32 -2.59 -23.69
N LEU A 255 -5.10 -2.81 -23.18
CA LEU A 255 -3.96 -1.90 -23.35
C LEU A 255 -3.61 -1.64 -24.83
N GLN A 256 -3.92 -2.58 -25.72
CA GLN A 256 -3.68 -2.47 -27.17
C GLN A 256 -4.41 -1.28 -27.83
N TYR A 257 -5.49 -0.77 -27.24
CA TYR A 257 -6.24 0.37 -27.76
C TYR A 257 -5.71 1.73 -27.27
N HIS A 258 -4.70 1.74 -26.39
CA HIS A 258 -4.11 2.96 -25.88
C HIS A 258 -3.18 3.60 -26.92
N GLU A 259 -3.34 4.91 -27.20
CA GLU A 259 -2.58 5.65 -28.22
C GLU A 259 -1.06 5.49 -28.05
N ASP A 260 -0.56 5.64 -26.81
CA ASP A 260 0.88 5.53 -26.47
C ASP A 260 1.22 4.25 -25.68
N SER A 261 0.70 3.10 -26.09
CA SER A 261 0.88 1.82 -25.35
C SER A 261 2.34 1.47 -25.05
N GLU A 262 3.27 1.64 -25.98
CA GLU A 262 4.70 1.32 -25.77
C GLU A 262 5.36 2.24 -24.73
N GLN A 263 5.08 3.54 -24.78
CA GLN A 263 5.64 4.50 -23.83
C GLN A 263 5.06 4.29 -22.43
N LEU A 264 3.75 4.01 -22.36
CA LEU A 264 3.07 3.67 -21.12
C LEU A 264 3.68 2.42 -20.49
N GLN A 265 3.87 1.34 -21.25
CA GLN A 265 4.51 0.12 -20.73
C GLN A 265 5.90 0.40 -20.15
N LYS A 266 6.75 1.15 -20.87
CA LYS A 266 8.07 1.53 -20.37
C LYS A 266 8.00 2.31 -19.06
N SER A 267 7.11 3.30 -18.99
CA SER A 267 6.92 4.09 -17.76
C SER A 267 6.41 3.25 -16.59
N LEU A 268 5.52 2.29 -16.83
CA LEU A 268 5.03 1.36 -15.82
C LEU A 268 6.14 0.42 -15.32
N ILE A 269 6.99 -0.09 -16.22
CA ILE A 269 8.14 -0.94 -15.87
C ILE A 269 9.15 -0.16 -15.03
N GLU A 270 9.52 1.06 -15.45
CA GLU A 270 10.43 1.94 -14.68
C GLU A 270 9.87 2.24 -13.29
N ARG A 271 8.57 2.53 -13.20
CA ARG A 271 7.89 2.74 -11.92
C ARG A 271 7.90 1.47 -11.05
N GLY A 272 7.62 0.31 -11.65
CA GLY A 272 7.66 -0.98 -10.96
C GLY A 272 9.04 -1.30 -10.41
N GLY A 273 10.10 -0.98 -11.16
CA GLY A 273 11.48 -1.06 -10.68
C GLY A 273 11.74 -0.17 -9.46
N ARG A 274 11.25 1.08 -9.47
CA ARG A 274 11.37 1.95 -8.28
C ARG A 274 10.64 1.41 -7.06
N VAL A 275 9.49 0.75 -7.23
CA VAL A 275 8.78 0.12 -6.11
C VAL A 275 9.52 -1.13 -5.63
N GLU A 276 10.13 -1.89 -6.54
CA GLU A 276 11.01 -3.01 -6.20
C GLU A 276 12.20 -2.57 -5.33
N ASP A 277 12.83 -1.44 -5.65
CA ASP A 277 13.90 -0.85 -4.83
C ASP A 277 13.44 -0.53 -3.39
N PHE A 278 12.16 -0.20 -3.22
CA PHE A 278 11.53 0.11 -1.94
C PHE A 278 10.96 -1.11 -1.19
N ALA A 279 11.26 -2.33 -1.64
CA ALA A 279 10.92 -3.54 -0.89
C ALA A 279 11.63 -3.57 0.48
N SER A 280 12.82 -2.96 0.58
CA SER A 280 13.58 -2.81 1.82
C SER A 280 13.29 -1.48 2.52
N PRO A 281 13.38 -1.41 3.88
CA PRO A 281 13.17 -0.18 4.61
C PRO A 281 14.07 0.96 4.10
N SER A 282 13.45 2.01 3.57
CA SER A 282 14.15 3.09 2.87
C SER A 282 13.79 4.46 3.43
N PHE A 283 14.81 5.23 3.82
CA PHE A 283 14.64 6.59 4.30
C PHE A 283 14.72 7.60 3.16
N CYS A 284 13.61 8.28 2.88
CA CYS A 284 13.48 9.13 1.69
C CYS A 284 12.73 10.45 1.98
N GLN A 285 12.74 11.34 1.01
CA GLN A 285 11.97 12.58 1.02
C GLN A 285 10.66 12.37 0.24
N TYR A 286 9.55 12.87 0.77
CA TYR A 286 8.25 12.81 0.12
C TYR A 286 7.61 14.18 -0.01
N SER A 287 6.97 14.42 -1.15
CA SER A 287 6.15 15.61 -1.40
C SER A 287 4.97 15.26 -2.28
N GLY A 288 3.85 14.90 -1.68
CA GLY A 288 2.66 14.51 -2.41
C GLY A 288 1.48 14.22 -1.50
N VAL A 289 0.48 13.54 -2.05
CA VAL A 289 -0.69 13.08 -1.29
C VAL A 289 -0.36 11.72 -0.66
N GLY A 290 -0.48 11.61 0.65
CA GLY A 290 -0.55 10.33 1.35
C GLY A 290 -2.00 10.03 1.71
N TRP A 291 -2.35 8.76 1.87
CA TRP A 291 -3.70 8.37 2.25
C TRP A 291 -3.74 7.20 3.23
N THR A 292 -4.82 7.14 4.00
CA THR A 292 -5.14 6.03 4.93
C THR A 292 -6.65 5.83 4.98
N LEU A 293 -7.13 4.85 5.74
CA LEU A 293 -8.57 4.67 5.97
C LEU A 293 -8.98 5.23 7.34
N ASP A 294 -10.16 5.81 7.41
CA ASP A 294 -10.78 6.17 8.69
C ASP A 294 -11.40 4.93 9.39
N HIS A 295 -11.96 5.15 10.57
CA HIS A 295 -12.66 4.12 11.35
C HIS A 295 -13.87 3.50 10.65
N ASN A 296 -14.40 4.14 9.60
CA ASN A 296 -15.51 3.66 8.79
C ASN A 296 -15.03 2.99 7.50
N GLY A 297 -13.72 2.88 7.28
CA GLY A 297 -13.13 2.34 6.05
C GLY A 297 -13.10 3.33 4.88
N ASN A 298 -13.43 4.60 5.10
CA ASN A 298 -13.37 5.61 4.04
C ASN A 298 -11.93 6.06 3.82
N LYS A 299 -11.57 6.26 2.55
CA LYS A 299 -10.28 6.80 2.15
C LYS A 299 -10.14 8.26 2.59
N VAL A 300 -9.14 8.54 3.42
CA VAL A 300 -8.75 9.88 3.86
C VAL A 300 -7.41 10.24 3.24
N GLN A 301 -7.41 11.33 2.48
CA GLN A 301 -6.22 11.87 1.82
C GLN A 301 -5.67 13.08 2.59
N MET A 302 -4.35 13.23 2.60
CA MET A 302 -3.68 14.38 3.19
C MET A 302 -2.40 14.74 2.43
N SER A 303 -2.05 16.02 2.46
CA SER A 303 -0.79 16.50 1.91
C SER A 303 0.34 16.18 2.87
N VAL A 304 1.34 15.43 2.40
CA VAL A 304 2.54 15.08 3.17
C VAL A 304 3.74 15.72 2.51
N GLN A 305 4.51 16.48 3.30
CA GLN A 305 5.74 17.13 2.87
C GLN A 305 6.78 16.99 3.98
N GLY A 306 7.75 16.11 3.76
CA GLY A 306 8.76 15.81 4.76
C GLY A 306 9.48 14.50 4.49
N ARG A 307 10.26 14.08 5.48
CA ARG A 307 10.98 12.81 5.43
C ARG A 307 10.05 11.67 5.85
N VAL A 308 10.11 10.57 5.12
CA VAL A 308 9.31 9.37 5.36
C VAL A 308 10.20 8.14 5.35
N VAL A 309 9.77 7.09 6.03
CA VAL A 309 10.42 5.78 5.97
C VAL A 309 9.47 4.83 5.25
N ILE A 310 9.85 4.35 4.08
CA ILE A 310 9.07 3.34 3.34
C ILE A 310 9.40 1.99 3.95
N ASP A 311 8.39 1.26 4.43
CA ASP A 311 8.55 -0.02 5.12
C ASP A 311 7.20 -0.75 5.14
N ALA A 312 6.96 -1.58 4.12
CA ALA A 312 5.71 -2.34 4.01
C ALA A 312 5.57 -3.41 5.10
N GLY A 313 6.68 -4.07 5.50
CA GLY A 313 6.66 -5.05 6.58
C GLY A 313 6.33 -4.42 7.93
N GLY A 314 6.91 -3.26 8.23
CA GLY A 314 6.54 -2.45 9.39
C GLY A 314 5.09 -1.99 9.32
N PHE A 315 4.61 -1.52 8.17
CA PHE A 315 3.23 -1.10 8.00
C PHE A 315 2.23 -2.19 8.40
N ASN A 316 2.43 -3.42 7.92
CA ASN A 316 1.58 -4.57 8.24
C ASN A 316 1.65 -4.95 9.73
N LYS A 317 2.85 -4.91 10.32
CA LYS A 317 3.07 -5.23 11.73
C LYS A 317 2.42 -4.23 12.69
N PHE A 318 2.55 -2.93 12.40
CA PHE A 318 2.03 -1.86 13.26
C PHE A 318 0.59 -1.47 12.94
N ASN A 319 0.05 -1.84 11.76
CA ASN A 319 -1.35 -1.67 11.39
C ASN A 319 -1.96 -2.98 10.83
N PRO A 320 -2.15 -4.01 11.67
CA PRO A 320 -2.66 -5.30 11.21
C PRO A 320 -4.04 -5.22 10.53
N ASN A 321 -4.87 -4.25 10.90
CA ASN A 321 -6.20 -4.03 10.29
C ASN A 321 -6.13 -3.51 8.85
N LEU A 322 -5.01 -2.90 8.45
CA LEU A 322 -4.76 -2.40 7.10
C LEU A 322 -3.72 -3.26 6.37
N ALA A 323 -3.34 -4.39 6.97
CA ALA A 323 -2.28 -5.22 6.43
C ALA A 323 -2.64 -5.72 5.02
N VAL A 324 -1.66 -5.64 4.13
CA VAL A 324 -1.80 -6.10 2.75
C VAL A 324 -1.20 -7.49 2.64
N HIS A 325 -1.94 -8.40 2.01
CA HIS A 325 -1.49 -9.76 1.76
C HIS A 325 -1.58 -10.09 0.27
N VAL A 326 -0.59 -10.82 -0.23
CA VAL A 326 -0.52 -11.22 -1.64
C VAL A 326 -0.51 -12.73 -1.77
N SER A 327 -1.12 -13.21 -2.85
CA SER A 327 -1.02 -14.61 -3.27
C SER A 327 0.31 -14.85 -4.01
N PRO A 328 1.01 -15.99 -3.79
CA PRO A 328 2.24 -16.30 -4.53
C PRO A 328 2.00 -16.30 -6.04
N PHE A 329 3.06 -16.04 -6.81
CA PHE A 329 3.03 -16.30 -8.25
C PHE A 329 2.80 -17.80 -8.48
N LYS A 330 2.03 -18.14 -9.52
CA LYS A 330 1.86 -19.54 -9.93
C LYS A 330 3.19 -20.02 -10.53
N ASP A 331 4.04 -20.64 -9.73
CA ASP A 331 5.22 -21.31 -10.26
C ASP A 331 4.80 -22.49 -11.12
N SER A 332 5.31 -22.56 -12.35
CA SER A 332 5.04 -23.63 -13.32
C SER A 332 5.66 -24.99 -12.94
N THR A 333 6.10 -25.18 -11.69
CA THR A 333 6.92 -26.33 -11.26
C THR A 333 6.52 -26.98 -9.94
N THR A 334 5.37 -26.66 -9.36
CA THR A 334 4.84 -27.40 -8.20
C THR A 334 3.51 -28.05 -8.53
N ASP A 335 3.46 -29.36 -8.29
CA ASP A 335 2.33 -30.26 -8.50
C ASP A 335 0.98 -29.61 -8.15
N ALA A 336 0.13 -29.46 -9.16
CA ALA A 336 -1.26 -29.03 -9.07
C ALA A 336 -2.17 -30.05 -8.36
N GLY A 337 -1.69 -30.67 -7.28
CA GLY A 337 -2.36 -31.78 -6.62
C GLY A 337 -2.19 -31.86 -5.12
N ASN A 338 -1.54 -30.90 -4.44
CA ASN A 338 -1.38 -31.00 -2.99
C ASN A 338 -1.29 -29.65 -2.25
N ASP A 339 -2.04 -28.64 -2.72
CA ASP A 339 -2.26 -27.44 -1.92
C ASP A 339 -3.72 -27.43 -1.41
N PRO A 340 -3.99 -27.89 -0.17
CA PRO A 340 -5.35 -27.90 0.39
C PRO A 340 -5.91 -26.49 0.62
N PHE A 341 -5.13 -25.44 0.37
CA PHE A 341 -5.46 -24.05 0.68
C PHE A 341 -6.20 -23.29 -0.44
N LEU A 342 -6.19 -23.78 -1.69
CA LEU A 342 -6.83 -23.09 -2.83
C LEU A 342 -8.31 -23.47 -3.04
N GLU A 343 -8.75 -24.65 -2.62
CA GLU A 343 -10.14 -25.10 -2.84
C GLU A 343 -11.14 -24.61 -1.78
N GLU A 344 -10.72 -24.42 -0.52
CA GLU A 344 -11.66 -24.07 0.56
C GLU A 344 -12.08 -22.58 0.55
N VAL A 345 -11.20 -21.66 0.14
CA VAL A 345 -11.53 -20.23 0.03
C VAL A 345 -12.41 -19.97 -1.21
N GLU A 346 -12.22 -20.72 -2.29
CA GLU A 346 -13.04 -20.60 -3.51
C GLU A 346 -14.48 -21.07 -3.31
N GLN A 347 -14.75 -21.98 -2.36
CA GLN A 347 -16.10 -22.45 -2.07
C GLN A 347 -16.93 -21.49 -1.22
N GLN A 348 -16.32 -20.71 -0.30
CA GLN A 348 -17.06 -19.79 0.57
C GLN A 348 -17.54 -18.52 -0.13
N ALA A 349 -16.81 -18.02 -1.14
CA ALA A 349 -17.24 -16.87 -1.93
C ALA A 349 -18.51 -17.12 -2.77
N ASN A 350 -18.89 -18.39 -2.96
CA ASN A 350 -20.04 -18.79 -3.77
C ASN A 350 -21.33 -19.01 -2.95
N TYR A 351 -21.24 -19.04 -1.62
CA TYR A 351 -22.38 -19.19 -0.70
C TYR A 351 -22.59 -17.93 0.14
N GLY A 352 -23.24 -16.92 -0.45
CA GLY A 352 -24.19 -16.03 0.24
C GLY A 352 -23.78 -15.28 1.52
N ALA A 353 -22.53 -15.32 1.97
CA ALA A 353 -22.03 -14.55 3.10
C ALA A 353 -21.31 -13.31 2.55
N VAL A 354 -22.10 -12.31 2.15
CA VAL A 354 -21.57 -10.99 1.81
C VAL A 354 -21.14 -10.33 3.12
N ILE A 355 -19.87 -10.49 3.50
CA ILE A 355 -19.22 -9.54 4.41
C ILE A 355 -18.87 -8.34 3.54
N PHE A 356 -19.68 -7.28 3.64
CA PHE A 356 -19.36 -6.00 3.01
C PHE A 356 -18.08 -5.46 3.63
N SER A 357 -16.98 -5.57 2.90
CA SER A 357 -15.81 -4.72 3.04
C SER A 357 -15.49 -4.21 1.64
N ASP A 358 -16.07 -3.07 1.29
CA ASP A 358 -15.60 -2.31 0.14
C ASP A 358 -14.12 -1.94 0.40
N ASN A 359 -13.23 -2.46 -0.45
CA ASN A 359 -11.82 -2.07 -0.64
C ASN A 359 -10.69 -2.82 0.10
N HIS A 360 -10.94 -3.85 0.90
CA HIS A 360 -9.86 -4.73 1.36
C HIS A 360 -10.24 -6.21 1.22
N ASP A 361 -9.70 -6.84 0.16
CA ASP A 361 -9.84 -8.27 -0.08
C ASP A 361 -9.05 -9.04 0.99
N ALA A 362 -9.74 -9.41 2.07
CA ALA A 362 -9.22 -10.27 3.13
C ALA A 362 -8.85 -11.68 2.62
N GLY A 363 -9.09 -11.98 1.33
CA GLY A 363 -8.90 -13.29 0.71
C GLY A 363 -7.46 -13.81 0.65
N ASN A 364 -6.46 -13.00 0.99
CA ASN A 364 -5.05 -13.41 0.98
C ASN A 364 -4.41 -13.53 2.38
N MET A 365 -5.16 -13.28 3.47
CA MET A 365 -4.63 -13.41 4.83
C MET A 365 -4.34 -14.89 5.14
N PRO A 366 -3.16 -15.23 5.71
CA PRO A 366 -2.86 -16.59 6.14
C PRO A 366 -3.91 -17.12 7.14
N ILE A 367 -4.37 -18.37 6.96
CA ILE A 367 -5.41 -19.00 7.80
C ILE A 367 -4.97 -19.08 9.26
N ASP A 368 -3.68 -19.30 9.51
CA ASP A 368 -3.11 -19.33 10.86
C ASP A 368 -2.94 -17.94 11.48
N GLY A 369 -3.26 -16.88 10.73
CA GLY A 369 -3.09 -15.49 11.13
C GLY A 369 -1.62 -15.07 11.28
N SER A 370 -0.68 -15.86 10.76
CA SER A 370 0.74 -15.52 10.84
C SER A 370 1.05 -14.33 9.93
N LEU A 371 1.81 -13.37 10.45
CA LEU A 371 2.33 -12.26 9.65
C LEU A 371 3.62 -12.64 8.91
N GLY A 372 4.09 -13.89 9.02
CA GLY A 372 5.43 -14.32 8.59
C GLY A 372 6.57 -13.71 9.42
N ASN A 373 7.81 -14.17 9.19
CA ASN A 373 8.99 -13.58 9.81
C ASN A 373 9.54 -12.44 8.93
N ASP A 374 10.28 -11.50 9.52
CA ASP A 374 11.06 -10.53 8.73
C ASP A 374 12.01 -11.31 7.80
N VAL A 375 11.67 -11.35 6.51
CA VAL A 375 12.49 -11.96 5.46
C VAL A 375 13.53 -10.94 5.05
N ASP A 376 14.78 -11.38 4.87
CA ASP A 376 15.79 -10.53 4.27
C ASP A 376 15.39 -10.28 2.81
N VAL A 377 14.99 -9.04 2.53
CA VAL A 377 14.50 -8.62 1.21
C VAL A 377 15.54 -8.87 0.12
N SER A 378 16.84 -8.94 0.48
CA SER A 378 17.92 -9.27 -0.45
C SER A 378 17.87 -10.70 -0.99
N ASP A 379 17.11 -11.59 -0.35
CA ASP A 379 16.89 -12.98 -0.80
C ASP A 379 15.72 -13.10 -1.80
N LEU A 380 15.00 -12.01 -2.10
CA LEU A 380 13.87 -12.05 -3.02
C LEU A 380 14.32 -12.17 -4.48
N PRO A 381 13.65 -13.02 -5.29
CA PRO A 381 13.92 -13.10 -6.71
C PRO A 381 13.55 -11.78 -7.39
N PRO A 382 14.37 -11.27 -8.33
CA PRO A 382 14.05 -10.06 -9.07
C PRO A 382 12.80 -10.27 -9.92
N LEU A 383 11.98 -9.24 -10.02
CA LEU A 383 10.76 -9.26 -10.81
C LEU A 383 11.05 -9.23 -12.31
N THR A 384 10.22 -9.93 -13.08
CA THR A 384 10.21 -9.82 -14.55
C THR A 384 9.64 -8.48 -14.99
N ASP A 385 9.94 -8.05 -16.22
CA ASP A 385 9.38 -6.81 -16.78
C ASP A 385 7.84 -6.80 -16.78
N GLU A 386 7.22 -7.96 -17.04
CA GLU A 386 5.76 -8.12 -16.96
C GLU A 386 5.24 -7.91 -15.54
N GLN A 387 5.91 -8.49 -14.53
CA GLN A 387 5.54 -8.29 -13.13
C GLN A 387 5.73 -6.83 -12.69
N LYS A 388 6.80 -6.17 -13.14
CA LYS A 388 7.06 -4.74 -12.89
C LYS A 388 5.99 -3.85 -13.51
N MET A 389 5.56 -4.16 -14.72
CA MET A 389 4.49 -3.43 -15.41
C MET A 389 3.15 -3.51 -14.66
N LEU A 390 2.86 -4.67 -14.06
CA LEU A 390 1.63 -4.92 -13.28
C LEU A 390 1.71 -4.36 -11.86
N LEU A 391 2.83 -3.77 -11.46
CA LEU A 391 3.05 -3.36 -10.08
C LEU A 391 2.30 -2.06 -9.76
N GLY A 392 1.65 -2.06 -8.59
CA GLY A 392 0.92 -0.89 -8.09
C GLY A 392 1.83 0.35 -7.94
N PRO A 393 1.31 1.57 -8.16
CA PRO A 393 2.04 2.82 -7.92
C PRO A 393 2.20 3.15 -6.42
N GLU A 394 1.64 2.33 -5.54
CA GLU A 394 1.47 2.59 -4.11
C GLU A 394 2.55 1.89 -3.30
N ILE A 395 3.07 2.60 -2.30
CA ILE A 395 4.05 2.09 -1.35
C ILE A 395 3.60 2.45 0.06
N ARG A 396 3.92 1.61 1.05
CA ARG A 396 3.52 1.84 2.44
C ARG A 396 4.70 2.33 3.27
N GLY A 397 4.46 3.34 4.09
CA GLY A 397 5.51 3.89 4.93
C GLY A 397 4.99 4.77 6.07
N TYR A 398 5.93 5.29 6.83
CA TYR A 398 5.68 6.14 7.98
C TYR A 398 6.06 7.59 7.70
N ALA A 399 5.13 8.51 7.88
CA ALA A 399 5.38 9.94 7.83
C ALA A 399 5.91 10.40 9.20
N LEU A 400 7.20 10.73 9.29
CA LEU A 400 7.86 11.05 10.57
C LEU A 400 7.33 12.33 11.23
N LYS A 401 6.92 13.31 10.41
CA LYS A 401 6.42 14.60 10.90
C LYS A 401 4.98 14.49 11.40
N GLU A 402 4.12 13.84 10.63
CA GLU A 402 2.71 13.60 10.95
C GLU A 402 2.53 12.45 11.96
N LYS A 403 3.58 11.63 12.16
CA LYS A 403 3.64 10.49 13.09
C LYS A 403 2.56 9.44 12.81
N MET A 404 2.43 9.09 11.53
CA MET A 404 1.40 8.18 11.08
C MET A 404 1.85 7.32 9.90
N TRP A 405 1.31 6.11 9.84
CA TRP A 405 1.44 5.21 8.72
C TRP A 405 0.47 5.61 7.60
N LEU A 406 0.99 5.67 6.37
CA LEU A 406 0.24 6.08 5.18
C LEU A 406 0.64 5.21 3.99
N THR A 407 -0.27 5.16 3.02
CA THR A 407 0.05 4.74 1.65
C THR A 407 0.45 5.98 0.85
N PHE A 408 1.59 5.90 0.17
CA PHE A 408 2.19 6.94 -0.65
C PHE A 408 2.23 6.53 -2.12
N PHE A 409 2.48 7.49 -3.00
CA PHE A 409 2.73 7.23 -4.42
C PHE A 409 4.22 7.29 -4.72
N VAL A 410 4.77 6.24 -5.33
CA VAL A 410 6.21 6.13 -5.63
C VAL A 410 6.76 7.30 -6.44
N ASN A 411 5.95 7.87 -7.34
CA ASN A 411 6.35 8.99 -8.18
C ASN A 411 6.62 10.29 -7.39
N ALA A 412 6.06 10.43 -6.19
CA ALA A 412 6.24 11.58 -5.31
C ALA A 412 7.39 11.40 -4.30
N VAL A 413 8.14 10.29 -4.40
CA VAL A 413 9.34 10.03 -3.60
C VAL A 413 10.59 10.57 -4.31
N SER A 414 11.48 11.19 -3.55
CA SER A 414 12.79 11.65 -4.00
C SER A 414 13.86 11.36 -2.95
N ASP A 415 15.12 11.44 -3.36
CA ASP A 415 16.25 11.31 -2.44
C ASP A 415 16.32 12.46 -1.45
N ILE A 416 16.89 12.21 -0.27
CA ILE A 416 17.07 13.23 0.77
C ILE A 416 18.33 14.03 0.48
N SER A 417 18.20 15.36 0.46
CA SER A 417 19.33 16.28 0.51
C SER A 417 19.76 16.51 1.96
N PHE A 418 20.73 15.71 2.44
CA PHE A 418 21.26 15.82 3.80
C PHE A 418 22.11 17.08 4.01
N SER A 419 22.10 17.62 5.23
CA SER A 419 22.89 18.79 5.60
C SER A 419 24.25 18.38 6.17
N GLU A 420 25.22 18.05 5.30
CA GLU A 420 26.53 17.51 5.70
C GLU A 420 27.31 18.39 6.70
N GLY A 421 27.16 19.71 6.63
CA GLY A 421 27.83 20.68 7.52
C GLY A 421 27.05 21.03 8.80
N ALA A 422 25.88 20.43 9.04
CA ALA A 422 25.07 20.74 10.21
C ALA A 422 25.78 20.40 11.52
N PHE A 423 26.47 19.25 11.57
CA PHE A 423 27.21 18.81 12.74
C PHE A 423 28.46 19.65 13.00
N ASP A 424 29.17 20.04 11.95
CA ASP A 424 30.37 20.88 12.07
C ASP A 424 30.03 22.27 12.62
N SER A 425 28.84 22.79 12.27
CA SER A 425 28.34 24.08 12.74
C SER A 425 27.94 24.13 14.22
N LEU A 426 27.80 22.98 14.89
CA LEU A 426 27.50 22.92 16.32
C LEU A 426 28.66 23.45 17.15
N ILE A 427 28.31 24.25 18.16
CA ILE A 427 29.29 24.79 19.10
C ILE A 427 29.36 23.84 20.28
N LEU A 428 30.21 22.83 20.12
CA LEU A 428 30.56 21.85 21.13
C LEU A 428 32.08 21.67 21.13
N PRO A 429 32.71 21.43 22.31
CA PRO A 429 34.11 21.04 22.38
C PRO A 429 34.41 19.83 21.47
N ASP A 430 35.53 19.86 20.74
CA ASP A 430 35.87 18.83 19.74
C ASP A 430 35.96 17.43 20.35
N ASN A 431 36.48 17.32 21.57
CA ASN A 431 36.51 16.05 22.31
C ASN A 431 35.11 15.46 22.57
N LEU A 432 34.10 16.30 22.80
CA LEU A 432 32.71 15.86 22.97
C LEU A 432 32.07 15.52 21.63
N LYS A 433 32.43 16.22 20.54
CA LYS A 433 32.00 15.88 19.19
C LYS A 433 32.53 14.49 18.78
N ASP A 434 33.81 14.24 19.00
CA ASP A 434 34.45 12.95 18.73
C ASP A 434 33.85 11.84 19.59
N LEU A 435 33.50 12.14 20.84
CA LEU A 435 32.83 11.19 21.73
C LEU A 435 31.43 10.86 21.20
N VAL A 436 30.60 11.85 20.88
CA VAL A 436 29.26 11.61 20.31
C VAL A 436 29.37 10.77 19.04
N LEU A 437 30.26 11.13 18.10
CA LEU A 437 30.45 10.40 16.85
C LEU A 437 30.99 8.98 17.04
N SER A 438 31.91 8.77 17.99
CA SER A 438 32.47 7.43 18.22
C SER A 438 31.42 6.47 18.76
N PHE A 439 30.58 6.91 19.70
CA PHE A 439 29.48 6.10 20.22
C PHE A 439 28.43 5.84 19.14
N THR A 440 28.04 6.84 18.36
CA THR A 440 27.00 6.67 17.34
C THR A 440 27.49 5.83 16.14
N SER A 441 28.77 5.88 15.80
CA SER A 441 29.35 5.05 14.72
C SER A 441 29.64 3.61 15.17
N SER A 442 29.85 3.39 16.47
CA SER A 442 30.16 2.08 17.05
C SER A 442 28.96 1.13 17.16
N GLN A 443 27.72 1.59 16.95
CA GLN A 443 26.54 0.71 17.00
C GLN A 443 26.54 -0.42 15.98
N ASN A 444 27.36 -0.33 14.92
CA ASN A 444 27.58 -1.43 13.98
C ASN A 444 28.47 -2.56 14.55
N HIS A 445 29.05 -2.38 15.73
CA HIS A 445 29.89 -3.37 16.40
C HIS A 445 29.22 -3.89 17.69
N ASN A 446 28.75 -5.13 17.64
CA ASN A 446 28.10 -5.85 18.75
C ASN A 446 28.96 -5.88 20.04
N PHE A 447 28.58 -5.07 21.03
CA PHE A 447 28.92 -5.31 22.44
C PHE A 447 27.64 -5.86 23.12
N ASP A 448 27.58 -7.17 23.34
CA ASP A 448 26.42 -7.83 23.97
C ASP A 448 26.67 -8.00 25.48
N ASP A 449 25.72 -7.58 26.31
CA ASP A 449 25.71 -7.87 27.76
C ASP A 449 25.39 -9.37 27.99
N VAL A 450 25.55 -9.86 29.21
CA VAL A 450 25.36 -11.28 29.61
C VAL A 450 23.93 -11.79 29.32
N ILE A 451 22.97 -10.89 29.14
CA ILE A 451 21.57 -11.18 28.81
C ILE A 451 21.24 -10.60 27.42
N ARG A 452 20.80 -11.44 26.48
CA ARG A 452 20.37 -10.99 25.14
C ARG A 452 19.33 -9.87 25.24
N GLY A 453 19.63 -8.74 24.60
CA GLY A 453 18.75 -7.59 24.46
C GLY A 453 18.77 -6.58 25.62
N LYS A 454 19.73 -6.71 26.54
CA LYS A 454 19.94 -5.74 27.62
C LYS A 454 21.21 -4.93 27.37
N GLY A 455 21.17 -3.62 27.58
CA GLY A 455 22.37 -2.75 27.53
C GLY A 455 22.92 -2.43 26.13
N LYS A 456 22.17 -2.70 25.04
CA LYS A 456 22.58 -2.38 23.66
C LYS A 456 22.30 -0.92 23.24
N GLY A 457 21.47 -0.22 23.98
CA GLY A 457 21.09 1.16 23.69
C GLY A 457 22.08 2.18 24.22
N ILE A 458 22.31 3.25 23.46
CA ILE A 458 23.14 4.38 23.88
C ILE A 458 22.21 5.55 24.19
N ILE A 459 22.27 6.04 25.42
CA ILE A 459 21.37 7.08 25.91
C ILE A 459 22.17 8.33 26.25
N PHE A 460 21.84 9.42 25.56
CA PHE A 460 22.36 10.75 25.76
C PHE A 460 21.36 11.61 26.53
N LEU A 461 21.81 12.26 27.59
CA LEU A 461 21.05 13.31 28.28
C LEU A 461 21.66 14.68 27.97
N LEU A 462 20.89 15.52 27.31
CA LEU A 462 21.24 16.91 26.99
C LEU A 462 20.55 17.85 27.98
N CYS A 463 21.34 18.44 28.87
CA CYS A 463 20.88 19.30 29.95
C CYS A 463 21.32 20.75 29.73
N GLY A 464 20.46 21.73 29.99
CA GLY A 464 20.89 23.14 30.03
C GLY A 464 19.75 24.13 29.77
N PRO A 465 20.05 25.45 29.73
CA PRO A 465 19.05 26.47 29.52
C PRO A 465 18.40 26.39 28.12
N PRO A 466 17.22 27.01 27.92
CA PRO A 466 16.56 27.00 26.60
C PRO A 466 17.38 27.76 25.55
N GLY A 467 17.36 27.28 24.31
CA GLY A 467 17.95 28.00 23.17
C GLY A 467 19.46 27.83 22.95
N VAL A 468 20.11 26.88 23.63
CA VAL A 468 21.56 26.59 23.49
C VAL A 468 21.92 25.47 22.49
N GLY A 469 20.93 24.93 21.76
CA GLY A 469 21.19 23.95 20.69
C GLY A 469 21.10 22.47 21.10
N LYS A 470 20.39 22.14 22.20
CA LYS A 470 20.16 20.75 22.63
C LYS A 470 19.49 19.91 21.54
N THR A 471 18.29 20.30 21.10
CA THR A 471 17.54 19.63 20.01
C THR A 471 18.37 19.58 18.72
N LEU A 472 19.05 20.68 18.38
CA LEU A 472 19.91 20.78 17.20
C LEU A 472 21.06 19.76 17.22
N THR A 473 21.53 19.37 18.41
CA THR A 473 22.60 18.36 18.53
C THR A 473 22.13 17.00 18.03
N ALA A 474 20.95 16.56 18.46
CA ALA A 474 20.37 15.31 17.99
C ALA A 474 20.04 15.36 16.48
N GLU A 475 19.50 16.49 16.00
CA GLU A 475 19.21 16.71 14.58
C GLU A 475 20.48 16.58 13.72
N SER A 476 21.56 17.27 14.09
CA SER A 476 22.81 17.22 13.32
C SER A 476 23.50 15.85 13.36
N VAL A 477 23.36 15.09 14.46
CA VAL A 477 23.87 13.71 14.52
C VAL A 477 23.11 12.82 13.54
N ALA A 478 21.78 12.93 13.48
CA ALA A 478 20.96 12.20 12.53
C ALA A 478 21.29 12.57 11.06
N GLU A 479 21.49 13.87 10.77
CA GLU A 479 21.96 14.31 9.44
C GLU A 479 23.30 13.69 9.07
N ARG A 480 24.27 13.68 10.01
CA ARG A 480 25.61 13.16 9.76
C ARG A 480 25.63 11.65 9.54
N MET A 481 24.76 10.93 10.24
CA MET A 481 24.59 9.48 10.10
C MET A 481 23.68 9.08 8.95
N GLN A 482 22.94 10.03 8.36
CA GLN A 482 21.95 9.80 7.31
C GLN A 482 20.83 8.82 7.73
N VAL A 483 20.46 8.83 9.01
CA VAL A 483 19.40 7.98 9.57
C VAL A 483 18.16 8.79 9.93
N PRO A 484 16.98 8.15 10.05
CA PRO A 484 15.78 8.85 10.49
C PRO A 484 15.93 9.42 11.90
N LEU A 485 15.37 10.61 12.12
CA LEU A 485 15.20 11.20 13.45
C LEU A 485 13.72 11.13 13.83
N TYR A 486 13.40 10.31 14.83
CA TYR A 486 12.06 10.24 15.39
C TYR A 486 11.95 11.22 16.57
N VAL A 487 11.24 12.33 16.39
CA VAL A 487 11.07 13.34 17.44
C VAL A 487 9.76 13.13 18.18
N MET A 488 9.81 13.08 19.50
CA MET A 488 8.65 12.98 20.36
C MET A 488 8.75 13.95 21.54
N SER A 489 7.64 14.61 21.84
CA SER A 489 7.47 15.55 22.94
C SER A 489 6.56 14.95 24.01
N SER A 490 6.54 15.57 25.20
CA SER A 490 5.59 15.20 26.26
C SER A 490 4.12 15.28 25.82
N GLY A 491 3.77 16.17 24.90
CA GLY A 491 2.42 16.29 24.35
C GLY A 491 2.01 15.12 23.44
N ASP A 492 2.96 14.46 22.78
CA ASP A 492 2.67 13.33 21.89
C ASP A 492 2.33 12.06 22.65
N LEU A 493 2.92 11.87 23.83
CA LEU A 493 2.75 10.66 24.64
C LEU A 493 1.37 10.61 25.30
N GLY A 494 0.81 11.76 25.66
CA GLY A 494 -0.42 11.86 26.43
C GLY A 494 -0.19 11.62 27.93
N THR A 495 -1.29 11.58 28.69
CA THR A 495 -1.24 11.47 30.16
C THR A 495 -1.63 10.10 30.69
N ASP A 496 -2.27 9.25 29.87
CA ASP A 496 -2.70 7.91 30.28
C ASP A 496 -1.51 6.93 30.29
N PRO A 497 -1.14 6.32 31.43
CA PRO A 497 0.03 5.45 31.50
C PRO A 497 -0.03 4.23 30.58
N SER A 498 -1.22 3.67 30.31
CA SER A 498 -1.35 2.49 29.45
C SER A 498 -1.14 2.83 27.97
N ALA A 499 -1.75 3.93 27.51
CA ALA A 499 -1.55 4.44 26.17
C ALA A 499 -0.09 4.86 25.92
N VAL A 500 0.54 5.50 26.92
CA VAL A 500 1.96 5.87 26.87
C VAL A 500 2.86 4.64 26.76
N ASP A 501 2.64 3.59 27.57
CA ASP A 501 3.44 2.35 27.49
C ASP A 501 3.33 1.70 26.11
N HIS A 502 2.11 1.58 25.58
CA HIS A 502 1.89 0.99 24.25
C HIS A 502 2.54 1.83 23.13
N LYS A 503 2.34 3.15 23.16
CA LYS A 503 2.91 4.06 22.17
C LYS A 503 4.44 4.07 22.21
N LEU A 504 5.04 4.11 23.41
CA LEU A 504 6.49 4.04 23.58
C LEU A 504 7.05 2.74 23.00
N ARG A 505 6.46 1.58 23.33
CA ARG A 505 6.91 0.29 22.80
C ARG A 505 6.93 0.28 21.27
N ASN A 506 5.84 0.72 20.64
CA ASN A 506 5.76 0.77 19.18
C ASN A 506 6.81 1.71 18.59
N VAL A 507 7.01 2.90 19.19
CA VAL A 507 8.01 3.87 18.72
C VAL A 507 9.43 3.34 18.85
N LEU A 508 9.77 2.72 19.97
CA LEU A 508 11.09 2.15 20.20
C LEU A 508 11.39 1.03 19.20
N GLU A 509 10.41 0.14 18.98
CA GLU A 509 10.53 -0.95 18.02
C GLU A 509 10.68 -0.43 16.58
N MET A 510 9.91 0.59 16.19
CA MET A 510 10.09 1.28 14.91
C MET A 510 11.49 1.89 14.80
N CYS A 511 11.98 2.55 15.85
CA CYS A 511 13.31 3.16 15.83
C CYS A 511 14.42 2.10 15.70
N THR A 512 14.31 0.98 16.42
CA THR A 512 15.26 -0.14 16.29
C THR A 512 15.23 -0.71 14.87
N ARG A 513 14.04 -0.93 14.30
CA ARG A 513 13.86 -1.47 12.94
C ARG A 513 14.50 -0.60 11.86
N TRP A 514 14.41 0.72 11.99
CA TRP A 514 14.94 1.66 11.00
C TRP A 514 16.34 2.17 11.30
N ASN A 515 16.97 1.65 12.37
CA ASN A 515 18.21 2.22 12.93
C ASN A 515 18.10 3.75 13.14
N ALA A 516 16.91 4.21 13.56
CA ALA A 516 16.59 5.61 13.74
C ALA A 516 17.03 6.11 15.11
N ILE A 517 17.37 7.41 15.16
CA ILE A 517 17.64 8.11 16.41
C ILE A 517 16.31 8.57 17.02
N LEU A 518 16.06 8.19 18.26
CA LEU A 518 14.91 8.67 19.02
C LEU A 518 15.28 9.92 19.81
N LEU A 519 14.57 11.03 19.58
CA LEU A 519 14.70 12.26 20.34
C LEU A 519 13.44 12.48 21.19
N LEU A 520 13.63 12.53 22.50
CA LEU A 520 12.61 12.91 23.47
C LEU A 520 12.87 14.33 23.94
N ASP A 521 12.14 15.26 23.33
CA ASP A 521 12.28 16.68 23.59
C ASP A 521 11.42 17.09 24.80
N GLU A 522 12.00 17.91 25.67
CA GLU A 522 11.38 18.39 26.91
C GLU A 522 10.89 17.24 27.82
N ALA A 523 11.78 16.25 28.04
CA ALA A 523 11.51 15.06 28.83
C ALA A 523 11.39 15.33 30.35
N ASP A 524 11.35 16.59 30.79
CA ASP A 524 11.31 17.04 32.19
C ASP A 524 10.22 16.33 33.00
N VAL A 525 9.03 16.13 32.41
CA VAL A 525 7.86 15.51 33.07
C VAL A 525 8.10 14.03 33.40
N PHE A 526 8.91 13.34 32.59
CA PHE A 526 9.19 11.91 32.76
C PHE A 526 10.44 11.63 33.58
N LEU A 527 11.31 12.63 33.74
CA LEU A 527 12.59 12.53 34.44
C LEU A 527 12.54 13.08 35.88
N GLU A 528 11.41 13.66 36.29
CA GLU A 528 11.24 14.27 37.60
C GLU A 528 11.22 13.24 38.75
N LYS A 529 11.74 13.62 39.92
CA LYS A 529 11.69 12.83 41.15
C LYS A 529 10.27 12.38 41.47
N ARG A 530 10.16 11.10 41.85
CA ARG A 530 8.90 10.53 42.33
C ARG A 530 8.43 11.23 43.60
N SER A 531 7.14 11.55 43.66
CA SER A 531 6.52 12.19 44.82
C SER A 531 5.46 11.26 45.43
N LEU A 532 5.23 11.33 46.75
CA LEU A 532 4.24 10.47 47.42
C LEU A 532 2.79 10.77 46.98
N HIS A 533 2.54 11.94 46.39
CA HIS A 533 1.21 12.44 46.08
C HIS A 533 0.83 12.36 44.59
N GLU A 534 1.77 12.00 43.70
CA GLU A 534 1.52 11.91 42.25
C GLU A 534 1.70 10.48 41.72
N LEU A 535 0.72 9.63 42.01
CA LEU A 535 0.74 8.22 41.62
C LEU A 535 0.82 8.03 40.09
N GLU A 536 0.10 8.84 39.31
CA GLU A 536 0.09 8.74 37.84
C GLU A 536 1.43 9.09 37.22
N ARG A 537 2.04 10.21 37.65
CA ARG A 537 3.39 10.59 37.22
C ARG A 537 4.42 9.54 37.60
N ASN A 538 4.35 8.99 38.81
CA ASN A 538 5.26 7.92 39.24
C ASN A 538 5.13 6.66 38.38
N LYS A 539 3.92 6.32 37.91
CA LYS A 539 3.73 5.22 36.95
C LYS A 539 4.44 5.52 35.63
N LEU A 540 4.33 6.74 35.09
CA LEU A 540 5.03 7.16 33.87
C LEU A 540 6.55 7.08 34.03
N VAL A 541 7.10 7.60 35.13
CA VAL A 541 8.54 7.51 35.46
C VAL A 541 8.98 6.03 35.50
N THR A 542 8.17 5.15 36.07
CA THR A 542 8.47 3.71 36.17
C THR A 542 8.44 3.02 34.80
N ILE A 543 7.45 3.34 33.96
CA ILE A 543 7.38 2.84 32.57
C ILE A 543 8.63 3.26 31.79
N PHE A 544 9.03 4.52 31.94
CA PHE A 544 10.16 5.10 31.23
C PHE A 544 11.50 4.45 31.62
N LEU A 545 11.73 4.23 32.92
CA LEU A 545 12.90 3.48 33.43
C LEU A 545 13.00 2.07 32.87
N ARG A 546 11.85 1.37 32.74
CA ARG A 546 11.79 0.03 32.15
C ARG A 546 12.12 0.09 30.66
N VAL A 547 11.51 1.00 29.93
CA VAL A 547 11.72 1.19 28.49
C VAL A 547 13.19 1.45 28.16
N MET A 548 13.84 2.35 28.89
CA MET A 548 15.25 2.70 28.66
C MET A 548 16.21 1.51 28.91
N GLU A 549 15.82 0.54 29.74
CA GLU A 549 16.66 -0.61 30.08
C GLU A 549 16.71 -1.65 28.96
N TYR A 550 15.66 -1.74 28.14
CA TYR A 550 15.52 -2.70 27.05
C TYR A 550 15.60 -2.06 25.66
N TYR A 551 15.87 -0.75 25.58
CA TYR A 551 15.95 -0.09 24.29
C TYR A 551 17.24 -0.46 23.57
N GLU A 552 17.11 -0.87 22.30
CA GLU A 552 18.20 -1.22 21.39
C GLU A 552 18.29 -0.14 20.31
N GLY A 553 19.08 0.92 20.54
CA GLY A 553 19.17 2.07 19.63
C GLY A 553 19.81 3.30 20.28
N ILE A 554 19.83 4.43 19.57
CA ILE A 554 20.35 5.71 20.06
C ILE A 554 19.19 6.59 20.51
N MET A 555 19.21 7.00 21.78
CA MET A 555 18.20 7.88 22.36
C MET A 555 18.83 9.19 22.84
N PHE A 556 18.28 10.32 22.44
CA PHE A 556 18.56 11.64 22.99
C PHE A 556 17.40 12.10 23.87
N LEU A 557 17.71 12.52 25.09
CA LEU A 557 16.77 13.15 26.02
C LEU A 557 17.17 14.62 26.15
N THR A 558 16.25 15.55 26.00
CA THR A 558 16.50 16.96 26.35
C THR A 558 15.77 17.34 27.63
N THR A 559 16.44 18.07 28.51
CA THR A 559 15.85 18.60 29.73
C THR A 559 16.33 20.01 30.02
N ASN A 560 15.42 20.82 30.57
CA ASN A 560 15.73 22.15 31.10
C ASN A 560 15.88 22.15 32.64
N ARG A 561 15.57 21.03 33.33
CA ARG A 561 15.44 20.94 34.79
C ARG A 561 16.36 19.88 35.40
N VAL A 562 17.65 20.19 35.47
CA VAL A 562 18.68 19.26 35.96
C VAL A 562 18.54 18.93 37.46
N GLU A 563 17.98 19.85 38.26
CA GLU A 563 17.95 19.72 39.73
C GLU A 563 16.86 18.76 40.25
N THR A 564 15.77 18.60 39.49
CA THR A 564 14.59 17.81 39.90
C THR A 564 14.65 16.36 39.42
N PHE A 565 15.82 15.91 38.98
CA PHE A 565 16.05 14.62 38.32
C PHE A 565 15.97 13.41 39.27
N ASP A 566 15.24 12.36 38.88
CA ASP A 566 15.23 11.07 39.61
C ASP A 566 16.58 10.36 39.45
N GLN A 567 17.22 10.07 40.57
CA GLN A 567 18.54 9.40 40.62
C GLN A 567 18.52 8.03 39.91
N ALA A 568 17.36 7.38 39.82
CA ALA A 568 17.22 6.08 39.14
C ALA A 568 17.59 6.10 37.64
N PHE A 569 17.58 7.27 37.00
CA PHE A 569 17.99 7.41 35.60
C PHE A 569 19.51 7.53 35.42
N GLN A 570 20.27 7.91 36.46
CA GLN A 570 21.72 8.09 36.36
C GLN A 570 22.44 6.79 35.95
N SER A 571 21.92 5.64 36.37
CA SER A 571 22.50 4.34 36.01
C SER A 571 22.16 3.86 34.60
N ARG A 572 21.31 4.58 33.86
CA ARG A 572 20.84 4.21 32.51
C ARG A 572 21.32 5.20 31.44
N ILE A 573 21.82 6.37 31.84
CA ILE A 573 22.39 7.37 30.95
C ILE A 573 23.87 7.08 30.77
N HIS A 574 24.29 6.97 29.52
CA HIS A 574 25.66 6.69 29.16
C HIS A 574 26.48 7.97 29.08
N ILE A 575 25.88 9.00 28.50
CA ILE A 575 26.54 10.29 28.26
C ILE A 575 25.62 11.41 28.70
N GLN A 576 26.11 12.25 29.59
CA GLN A 576 25.43 13.47 30.02
C GLN A 576 26.20 14.68 29.49
N LEU A 577 25.55 15.46 28.62
CA LEU A 577 26.10 16.69 28.07
C LEU A 577 25.42 17.89 28.74
N GLU A 578 26.21 18.63 29.53
CA GLU A 578 25.76 19.86 30.17
C GLU A 578 26.10 21.07 29.31
N TYR A 579 25.05 21.77 28.85
CA TYR A 579 25.14 23.00 28.10
C TYR A 579 25.10 24.18 29.06
N LYS A 580 26.13 25.01 28.98
CA LYS A 580 26.18 26.30 29.68
C LYS A 580 25.61 27.39 28.79
N ASP A 581 25.39 28.57 29.37
CA ASP A 581 25.08 29.77 28.59
C ASP A 581 26.19 30.03 27.56
N LEU A 582 25.79 30.48 26.37
CA LEU A 582 26.73 30.79 25.29
C LEU A 582 27.63 31.95 25.71
N ASP A 583 28.94 31.77 25.66
CA ASP A 583 29.90 32.86 25.86
C ASP A 583 29.96 33.78 24.63
N ALA A 584 30.65 34.92 24.74
CA ALA A 584 30.74 35.89 23.64
C ALA A 584 31.37 35.29 22.37
N ALA A 585 32.33 34.37 22.52
CA ALA A 585 32.97 33.68 21.39
C ALA A 585 31.99 32.72 20.69
N SER A 586 31.22 31.95 21.45
CA SER A 586 30.18 31.05 20.94
C SER A 586 29.09 31.85 20.25
N ARG A 587 28.59 32.93 20.85
CA ARG A 587 27.58 33.80 20.23
C ARG A 587 28.08 34.39 18.91
N LEU A 588 29.34 34.80 18.83
CA LEU A 588 29.94 35.28 17.58
C LEU A 588 29.88 34.21 16.49
N SER A 589 30.23 32.95 16.82
CA SER A 589 30.12 31.82 15.89
C SER A 589 28.67 31.57 15.46
N VAL A 590 27.70 31.61 16.39
CA VAL A 590 26.27 31.47 16.07
C VAL A 590 25.81 32.56 15.09
N TRP A 591 26.16 33.82 15.36
CA TRP A 591 25.84 34.94 14.48
C TRP A 591 26.41 34.74 13.08
N ASN A 592 27.68 34.37 12.97
CA ASN A 592 28.34 34.13 11.69
C ASN A 592 27.69 32.98 10.92
N ASN A 593 27.33 31.88 11.61
CA ASN A 593 26.64 30.74 10.99
C ASN A 593 25.30 31.16 10.40
N PHE A 594 24.45 31.87 11.16
CA PHE A 594 23.14 32.31 10.64
C PHE A 594 23.25 33.33 9.51
N LEU A 595 24.18 34.28 9.58
CA LEU A 595 24.40 35.27 8.51
C LEU A 595 24.93 34.60 7.23
N THR A 596 25.85 33.64 7.36
CA THR A 596 26.40 32.87 6.23
C THR A 596 25.31 32.04 5.56
N SER A 597 24.51 31.31 6.34
CA SER A 597 23.40 30.51 5.82
C SER A 597 22.34 31.38 5.12
N HIS A 598 22.02 32.56 5.67
CA HIS A 598 21.12 33.51 5.02
C HIS A 598 21.68 34.02 3.68
N ASN A 599 22.96 34.38 3.63
CA ASN A 599 23.60 34.85 2.40
C ASN A 599 23.65 33.76 1.33
N ALA A 600 23.94 32.51 1.71
CA ALA A 600 23.90 31.37 0.80
C ALA A 600 22.49 31.13 0.24
N ALA A 601 21.45 31.17 1.09
CA ALA A 601 20.06 31.03 0.66
C ALA A 601 19.62 32.16 -0.30
N GLN A 602 20.05 33.40 -0.04
CA GLN A 602 19.78 34.54 -0.95
C GLN A 602 20.51 34.41 -2.28
N ALA A 603 21.72 33.83 -2.30
CA ALA A 603 22.45 33.58 -3.53
C ALA A 603 21.79 32.49 -4.39
N ALA A 604 21.30 31.41 -3.76
CA ALA A 604 20.59 30.34 -4.44
C ALA A 604 19.24 30.77 -5.04
N ALA A 605 18.56 31.76 -4.42
CA ALA A 605 17.24 32.22 -4.86
C ALA A 605 17.26 33.31 -5.96
N ARG A 606 18.43 33.82 -6.39
CA ARG A 606 18.54 34.95 -7.35
C ARG A 606 19.15 34.53 -8.69
N LEU A 607 18.46 34.85 -9.80
CA LEU A 607 18.93 34.75 -11.19
C LEU A 607 19.88 35.89 -11.64
N SER A 608 20.40 36.73 -10.73
CA SER A 608 21.20 37.92 -11.07
C SER A 608 22.17 38.34 -9.96
N PRO A 609 23.30 39.01 -10.28
CA PRO A 609 24.40 39.25 -9.33
C PRO A 609 24.02 40.28 -8.25
N PRO A 610 24.68 40.24 -7.08
CA PRO A 610 24.24 41.00 -5.91
C PRO A 610 24.37 42.52 -6.14
N PRO A 611 23.41 43.35 -5.66
CA PRO A 611 23.72 44.75 -5.41
C PRO A 611 24.82 44.78 -4.34
N LYS A 612 25.91 45.48 -4.63
CA LYS A 612 27.15 45.63 -3.83
C LYS A 612 26.97 45.28 -2.34
N ALA A 613 27.62 44.21 -1.90
CA ALA A 613 27.58 43.73 -0.53
C ALA A 613 27.99 44.84 0.47
N PRO A 614 27.14 45.21 1.44
CA PRO A 614 27.64 45.61 2.73
C PRO A 614 27.85 44.30 3.51
N THR A 615 29.05 43.73 3.46
CA THR A 615 29.50 42.83 4.52
C THR A 615 29.28 43.57 5.84
N THR A 616 28.36 43.09 6.68
CA THR A 616 28.37 43.44 8.10
C THR A 616 29.81 43.25 8.55
N ALA A 617 30.49 44.33 8.94
CA ALA A 617 31.92 44.24 9.19
C ALA A 617 32.13 43.23 10.32
N ALA A 618 33.16 42.38 10.27
CA ALA A 618 33.42 41.39 11.31
C ALA A 618 33.45 42.00 12.73
N ASN A 619 33.79 43.29 12.84
CA ASN A 619 33.73 44.07 14.06
C ASN A 619 32.31 44.37 14.57
N GLU A 620 31.31 44.48 13.70
CA GLU A 620 29.92 44.74 14.06
C GLU A 620 29.25 43.49 14.63
N VAL A 621 29.54 42.32 14.04
CA VAL A 621 29.05 41.04 14.56
C VAL A 621 29.66 40.74 15.93
N ARG A 622 30.92 41.14 16.17
CA ARG A 622 31.54 41.10 17.51
C ARG A 622 30.77 41.92 18.55
N LYS A 623 30.37 43.15 18.22
CA LYS A 623 29.56 43.99 19.12
C LYS A 623 28.18 43.37 19.39
N LEU A 624 27.53 42.79 18.39
CA LEU A 624 26.28 42.05 18.57
C LEU A 624 26.44 40.80 19.45
N ALA A 625 27.60 40.14 19.39
CA ALA A 625 27.91 38.98 20.22
C ALA A 625 28.15 39.32 21.70
N GLU A 626 28.32 40.60 22.06
CA GLU A 626 28.41 41.02 23.47
C GLU A 626 27.05 40.96 24.18
N LEU A 627 25.95 41.00 23.44
CA LEU A 627 24.59 40.84 23.99
C LEU A 627 24.42 39.45 24.60
N ALA A 628 23.92 39.40 25.84
CA ALA A 628 23.68 38.15 26.57
C ALA A 628 22.38 37.47 26.10
N ILE A 629 22.39 36.99 24.86
CA ILE A 629 21.24 36.39 24.18
C ILE A 629 21.52 34.94 23.78
N ASN A 630 20.48 34.10 23.74
CA ASN A 630 20.59 32.70 23.35
C ASN A 630 20.52 32.51 21.82
N GLY A 631 20.83 31.31 21.33
CA GLY A 631 20.87 31.02 19.89
C GLY A 631 19.51 31.16 19.19
N ARG A 632 18.40 30.91 19.90
CA ARG A 632 17.04 31.08 19.37
C ARG A 632 16.69 32.56 19.18
N GLU A 633 17.13 33.42 20.10
CA GLU A 633 17.00 34.88 20.00
C GLU A 633 17.83 35.42 18.84
N ILE A 634 19.09 34.99 18.70
CA ILE A 634 19.94 35.36 17.56
C ILE A 634 19.28 35.00 16.23
N LYS A 635 18.77 33.76 16.09
CA LYS A 635 18.05 33.32 14.88
C LYS A 635 16.83 34.20 14.58
N THR A 636 16.09 34.56 15.62
CA THR A 636 14.89 35.42 15.50
C THR A 636 15.26 36.82 15.03
N LEU A 637 16.31 37.42 15.61
CA LEU A 637 16.82 38.74 15.22
C LEU A 637 17.28 38.77 13.76
N VAL A 638 18.06 37.77 13.33
CA VAL A 638 18.52 37.65 11.93
C VAL A 638 17.31 37.54 10.99
N LYS A 639 16.31 36.74 11.34
CA LYS A 639 15.09 36.57 10.54
C LYS A 639 14.29 37.86 10.43
N LEU A 640 14.08 38.58 11.54
CA LEU A 640 13.38 39.87 11.55
C LEU A 640 14.12 40.91 10.71
N ALA A 641 15.44 41.00 10.86
CA ALA A 641 16.27 41.90 10.08
C ALA A 641 16.23 41.57 8.58
N ALA A 642 16.24 40.28 8.23
CA ALA A 642 16.13 39.82 6.84
C ALA A 642 14.78 40.14 6.22
N ILE A 643 13.67 39.93 6.95
CA ILE A 643 12.32 40.31 6.49
C ILE A 643 12.24 41.83 6.28
N TYR A 644 12.77 42.61 7.22
CA TYR A 644 12.76 44.07 7.13
C TYR A 644 13.61 44.58 5.95
N ALA A 645 14.78 43.98 5.72
CA ALA A 645 15.61 44.28 4.54
C ALA A 645 14.90 43.93 3.23
N ALA A 646 14.26 42.75 3.17
CA ALA A 646 13.50 42.31 2.00
C ALA A 646 12.31 43.24 1.70
N TYR A 647 11.59 43.70 2.72
CA TYR A 647 10.51 44.68 2.57
C TYR A 647 11.02 45.99 1.97
N LYS A 648 12.20 46.46 2.41
CA LYS A 648 12.86 47.64 1.84
C LYS A 648 13.52 47.39 0.48
N LYS A 649 13.55 46.14 -0.01
CA LYS A 649 14.28 45.72 -1.21
C LYS A 649 15.78 46.02 -1.13
N GLU A 650 16.34 46.00 0.07
CA GLU A 650 17.74 46.27 0.36
C GLU A 650 18.48 44.98 0.75
N ALA A 651 19.81 44.99 0.68
CA ALA A 651 20.61 43.93 1.27
C ALA A 651 20.53 43.99 2.81
N LEU A 652 20.65 42.84 3.46
CA LEU A 652 20.76 42.79 4.92
C LEU A 652 21.95 43.65 5.36
N SER A 653 21.70 44.59 6.26
CA SER A 653 22.68 45.61 6.67
C SER A 653 22.63 45.79 8.18
N LYS A 654 23.65 46.46 8.74
CA LYS A 654 23.70 46.81 10.16
C LYS A 654 22.44 47.53 10.63
N ALA A 655 21.92 48.46 9.83
CA ALA A 655 20.72 49.22 10.19
C ALA A 655 19.53 48.29 10.42
N HIS A 656 19.35 47.27 9.58
CA HIS A 656 18.28 46.29 9.72
C HIS A 656 18.43 45.43 10.98
N LEU A 657 19.65 44.99 11.31
CA LEU A 657 19.94 44.25 12.53
C LEU A 657 19.72 45.11 13.79
N ALA A 658 20.17 46.37 13.77
CA ALA A 658 19.97 47.31 14.86
C ALA A 658 18.48 47.56 15.12
N THR A 659 17.69 47.80 14.07
CA THR A 659 16.23 47.96 14.20
C THR A 659 15.56 46.70 14.74
N ALA A 660 15.99 45.50 14.32
CA ALA A 660 15.46 44.24 14.85
C ALA A 660 15.75 44.07 16.34
N VAL A 661 16.98 44.37 16.77
CA VAL A 661 17.39 44.37 18.19
C VAL A 661 16.56 45.39 18.97
N GLU A 662 16.49 46.64 18.52
CA GLU A 662 15.68 47.66 19.20
C GLU A 662 14.23 47.21 19.36
N THR A 663 13.60 46.71 18.30
CA THR A 663 12.19 46.31 18.32
C THR A 663 11.94 45.16 19.31
N GLN A 664 12.82 44.16 19.36
CA GLN A 664 12.66 43.01 20.24
C GLN A 664 12.94 43.35 21.72
N PHE A 665 13.90 44.25 21.99
CA PHE A 665 14.27 44.66 23.35
C PHE A 665 13.50 45.90 23.87
N LEU A 666 12.76 46.62 23.01
CA LEU A 666 11.85 47.69 23.42
C LEU A 666 10.63 47.16 24.20
N GLY A 667 10.19 45.92 23.94
CA GLY A 667 9.09 45.27 24.68
C GLY A 667 9.49 44.70 26.04
N ASN A 668 10.76 44.30 26.22
CA ASN A 668 11.30 43.77 27.46
C ASN A 668 12.00 44.87 28.26
N SER A 669 11.23 45.74 28.90
CA SER A 669 11.78 46.84 29.70
C SER A 669 12.52 46.35 30.96
N ARG A 670 13.88 46.32 30.94
CA ARG A 670 14.83 46.83 31.98
C ARG A 670 16.31 46.48 31.68
N ARG A 671 17.19 47.48 31.86
CA ARG A 671 18.68 47.46 31.92
C ARG A 671 19.49 46.96 30.71
N GLU A 672 19.07 45.94 29.99
CA GLU A 672 19.89 45.38 28.88
C GLU A 672 19.80 46.22 27.58
N SER A 673 18.69 46.93 27.39
CA SER A 673 18.45 47.81 26.24
C SER A 673 19.39 49.04 26.19
N GLU A 674 19.88 49.51 27.33
CA GLU A 674 20.85 50.62 27.38
C GLU A 674 22.28 50.18 27.03
N SER A 675 22.68 48.97 27.44
CA SER A 675 23.95 48.35 27.04
C SER A 675 23.96 48.01 25.54
N ALA A 676 22.85 47.47 25.03
CA ALA A 676 22.67 47.21 23.60
C ALA A 676 22.71 48.48 22.75
N ARG A 677 22.13 49.58 23.24
CA ARG A 677 22.23 50.91 22.62
C ARG A 677 23.67 51.42 22.57
N GLY A 678 24.44 51.26 23.65
CA GLY A 678 25.86 51.64 23.69
C GLY A 678 26.72 50.88 22.68
N ALA A 679 26.47 49.58 22.51
CA ALA A 679 27.22 48.73 21.57
C ALA A 679 26.89 49.02 20.09
N LEU A 680 25.64 49.37 19.75
CA LEU A 680 25.23 49.56 18.35
C LEU A 680 25.57 50.94 17.77
N PHE A 681 25.57 51.99 18.60
CA PHE A 681 25.71 53.39 18.20
C PHE A 681 27.06 54.05 18.55
N ALA A 682 28.00 53.33 19.17
CA ALA A 682 29.38 53.76 19.39
C ALA A 682 30.32 53.34 18.26
#